data_AF-K1RK12-F1
#
_entry.id   AF-K1RK12-F1
#
_cell.length_a   1.000
_cell.length_b   1.000
_cell.length_c   1.000
_cell.angle_alpha   90.00
_cell.angle_beta   90.00
_cell.angle_gamma   90.00
#
_symmetry.space_group_name_H-M   'P 1'
#
loop_
_entity.id
_entity.type
_entity.pdbx_description
1 polymer ?
#
loop_
_entity_poly.entity_id
_entity_poly.type
_entity_poly.pdbx_seq_one_letter_code
_entity_poly.pdbx_strand_id
1 'polypeptide(L)'
;MGKPRGLKTARKCVNHRRDQKWHDNDYKKAHLPSRWVKPFQGSSHAKGIVLEKVGVEAKQPNSAIRKCVRVQLIKNGKKITAFVPNDGCLNYVEENDEVLVAGFGRKGHAVGDIPGVRFKIVKVANVSLLALFKGKKERPSDGFKVKDIDEGISVTCDKYGNKFQKEFHRMWKEQILCDATIMTETGEAIPVHKVVLSMHSDFFKAMFTSGLQEAQVSNPSIKLTEHPADIVKGILKFMYTGCLPDLNRETVQDYIMLMDQLQMVSLKNACCPFMEDNIDTNNCLDVWIFAQRFSCEEMQRKSLSHIKHQFGFVSCQENFQHLESEALIFLLSLGELNISGEGVILDSVCGWLENHQGASTETIWDILKCVRYNQLTEKEITEFSDRVFQGMPDQLKEFQNYIQQYRADVQDKPRNERKHIYVIGGYFQSRTGPCSPRLQTVEQYDVLEDTWRSTTQFPVLASSLYAVEMFGKLVCFTSYSTGFIAAFEFDPIQLKWRNCSTEFPESVLKTIQECFKETGALCYCEESSTLYVLCNNNTYAYRIVCDNGDFSVGATQCWRYPMNPSLASFATVTLDKDLYVIGGEERLSVRDVTQVNDVMRCNVQCHEWTQVTPMLEPRASFDAVNFDGRIYVVGGFNSRRLRTAEMFSSVTGKSYSRFEGGARKVLSSVEVYDPYTDTWSFVQPMLQSRCMFGAVVH
;
A
#
# COMPACT_ATOMS: atom_id res chain seq x y z
N MET A 1 -34.37 -84.27 -22.76
CA MET A 1 -33.43 -84.45 -23.88
C MET A 1 -32.08 -84.90 -23.33
N GLY A 2 -31.48 -85.97 -23.89
CA GLY A 2 -30.23 -86.54 -23.40
C GLY A 2 -29.01 -85.63 -23.61
N LYS A 3 -28.01 -85.75 -22.72
CA LYS A 3 -26.75 -84.98 -22.81
C LYS A 3 -26.03 -85.30 -24.14
N PRO A 4 -25.62 -84.29 -24.93
CA PRO A 4 -25.01 -84.53 -26.23
C PRO A 4 -23.60 -85.15 -26.06
N ARG A 5 -23.30 -86.23 -26.81
CA ARG A 5 -21.98 -86.92 -26.84
C ARG A 5 -21.36 -86.83 -28.25
N GLY A 6 -20.04 -86.63 -28.35
CA GLY A 6 -19.27 -86.56 -29.62
C GLY A 6 -18.38 -85.32 -29.81
N LEU A 7 -17.58 -85.29 -30.89
CA LEU A 7 -16.78 -84.13 -31.33
C LEU A 7 -17.69 -82.95 -31.74
N LYS A 8 -17.32 -81.70 -31.38
CA LYS A 8 -18.12 -80.45 -31.54
C LYS A 8 -19.35 -80.29 -30.61
N THR A 9 -19.50 -81.12 -29.58
CA THR A 9 -20.56 -81.01 -28.54
C THR A 9 -20.57 -79.67 -27.81
N ALA A 10 -19.42 -79.02 -27.65
CA ALA A 10 -19.30 -77.70 -27.04
C ALA A 10 -20.18 -76.64 -27.75
N ARG A 11 -20.24 -76.63 -29.09
CA ARG A 11 -21.09 -75.67 -29.84
C ARG A 11 -22.58 -75.91 -29.59
N LYS A 12 -23.00 -77.19 -29.50
CA LYS A 12 -24.38 -77.55 -29.18
C LYS A 12 -24.76 -77.10 -27.77
N CYS A 13 -23.88 -77.31 -26.78
CA CYS A 13 -24.07 -76.82 -25.42
C CYS A 13 -24.12 -75.28 -25.34
N VAL A 14 -23.27 -74.59 -26.12
CA VAL A 14 -23.28 -73.11 -26.19
C VAL A 14 -24.58 -72.59 -26.79
N ASN A 15 -25.05 -73.17 -27.90
CA ASN A 15 -26.32 -72.77 -28.53
C ASN A 15 -27.50 -73.07 -27.60
N HIS A 16 -27.54 -74.27 -27.01
CA HIS A 16 -28.57 -74.61 -26.02
C HIS A 16 -28.56 -73.64 -24.84
N ARG A 17 -27.37 -73.24 -24.32
CA ARG A 17 -27.27 -72.25 -23.24
C ARG A 17 -27.72 -70.86 -23.69
N ARG A 18 -27.50 -70.46 -24.96
CA ARG A 18 -28.03 -69.21 -25.53
C ARG A 18 -29.56 -69.26 -25.62
N ASP A 19 -30.13 -70.37 -26.06
CA ASP A 19 -31.59 -70.53 -26.15
C ASP A 19 -32.22 -70.56 -24.75
N GLN A 20 -31.61 -71.27 -23.80
CA GLN A 20 -32.02 -71.29 -22.40
C GLN A 20 -31.95 -69.91 -21.74
N LYS A 21 -30.99 -69.04 -22.10
CA LYS A 21 -31.00 -67.64 -21.65
C LYS A 21 -32.26 -66.90 -22.10
N TRP A 22 -32.76 -67.15 -23.30
CA TRP A 22 -34.03 -66.57 -23.74
C TRP A 22 -35.25 -67.19 -23.05
N HIS A 23 -35.14 -68.33 -22.35
CA HIS A 23 -36.21 -68.85 -21.50
C HIS A 23 -36.23 -68.20 -20.10
N ASP A 24 -35.14 -67.54 -19.69
CA ASP A 24 -35.08 -66.75 -18.46
C ASP A 24 -35.87 -65.43 -18.61
N ASN A 25 -36.86 -65.24 -17.73
CA ASN A 25 -37.73 -64.06 -17.70
C ASN A 25 -36.96 -62.77 -17.42
N ASP A 26 -35.91 -62.80 -16.59
CA ASP A 26 -35.10 -61.62 -16.30
C ASP A 26 -34.18 -61.25 -17.47
N TYR A 27 -33.64 -62.25 -18.17
CA TYR A 27 -32.85 -62.04 -19.38
C TYR A 27 -33.72 -61.46 -20.51
N LYS A 28 -34.92 -62.02 -20.73
CA LYS A 28 -35.93 -61.50 -21.67
C LYS A 28 -36.30 -60.04 -21.37
N LYS A 29 -36.59 -59.71 -20.11
CA LYS A 29 -36.92 -58.33 -19.68
C LYS A 29 -35.77 -57.35 -19.88
N ALA A 30 -34.53 -57.81 -19.90
CA ALA A 30 -33.36 -56.96 -20.11
C ALA A 30 -32.99 -56.74 -21.60
N HIS A 31 -33.36 -57.67 -22.50
CA HIS A 31 -32.87 -57.70 -23.90
C HIS A 31 -33.94 -57.57 -24.99
N LEU A 32 -35.24 -57.75 -24.70
CA LEU A 32 -36.31 -57.51 -25.68
C LEU A 32 -36.65 -56.01 -25.74
N PRO A 33 -36.91 -55.38 -26.90
CA PRO A 33 -37.32 -53.98 -27.01
C PRO A 33 -38.79 -53.77 -26.60
N SER A 34 -39.12 -54.06 -25.34
CA SER A 34 -40.46 -53.85 -24.78
C SER A 34 -40.52 -52.60 -23.91
N ARG A 35 -41.74 -52.04 -23.73
CA ARG A 35 -41.98 -50.94 -22.79
C ARG A 35 -41.48 -51.25 -21.37
N TRP A 36 -41.42 -52.54 -21.01
CA TRP A 36 -41.08 -53.06 -19.69
C TRP A 36 -39.57 -53.23 -19.42
N VAL A 37 -38.70 -52.89 -20.37
CA VAL A 37 -37.23 -52.99 -20.17
C VAL A 37 -36.75 -52.03 -19.10
N LYS A 38 -35.91 -52.55 -18.19
CA LYS A 38 -35.25 -51.76 -17.13
C LYS A 38 -34.43 -50.62 -17.76
N PRO A 39 -34.63 -49.34 -17.36
CA PRO A 39 -33.95 -48.20 -17.98
C PRO A 39 -32.42 -48.29 -18.04
N PHE A 40 -31.77 -48.90 -17.04
CA PHE A 40 -30.30 -49.03 -17.03
C PHE A 40 -29.77 -50.33 -17.68
N GLN A 41 -30.63 -51.24 -18.16
CA GLN A 41 -30.22 -52.51 -18.78
C GLN A 41 -29.18 -53.32 -17.96
N GLY A 42 -29.25 -53.26 -16.62
CA GLY A 42 -28.33 -53.97 -15.72
C GLY A 42 -27.12 -53.16 -15.25
N SER A 43 -26.86 -51.97 -15.80
CA SER A 43 -25.83 -51.06 -15.29
C SER A 43 -26.25 -50.40 -13.96
N SER A 44 -25.27 -50.03 -13.12
CA SER A 44 -25.53 -49.29 -11.86
C SER A 44 -25.80 -47.80 -12.08
N HIS A 45 -25.25 -47.25 -13.17
CA HIS A 45 -25.38 -45.86 -13.59
C HIS A 45 -25.65 -45.79 -15.09
N ALA A 46 -26.27 -44.69 -15.53
CA ALA A 46 -26.43 -44.38 -16.94
C ALA A 46 -26.24 -42.88 -17.18
N LYS A 47 -25.62 -42.54 -18.32
CA LYS A 47 -25.57 -41.17 -18.81
C LYS A 47 -26.89 -40.78 -19.47
N GLY A 48 -27.30 -39.54 -19.28
CA GLY A 48 -28.49 -38.98 -19.90
C GLY A 48 -28.36 -37.49 -20.11
N ILE A 49 -29.27 -36.95 -20.92
CA ILE A 49 -29.40 -35.52 -21.21
C ILE A 49 -30.65 -35.01 -20.49
N VAL A 50 -30.52 -33.88 -19.80
CA VAL A 50 -31.65 -33.25 -19.11
C VAL A 50 -32.59 -32.62 -20.15
N LEU A 51 -33.88 -32.93 -20.04
CA LEU A 51 -34.92 -32.36 -20.91
C LEU A 51 -35.59 -31.15 -20.27
N GLU A 52 -36.04 -31.29 -19.03
CA GLU A 52 -36.80 -30.26 -18.32
C GLU A 52 -36.74 -30.46 -16.80
N LYS A 53 -36.95 -29.38 -16.05
CA LYS A 53 -37.08 -29.40 -14.58
C LYS A 53 -38.52 -29.76 -14.20
N VAL A 54 -38.68 -30.68 -13.25
CA VAL A 54 -40.00 -31.22 -12.86
C VAL A 54 -40.17 -31.18 -11.34
N GLY A 55 -41.25 -30.56 -10.86
CA GLY A 55 -41.69 -30.71 -9.47
C GLY A 55 -42.55 -31.95 -9.32
N VAL A 56 -42.22 -32.84 -8.37
CA VAL A 56 -43.06 -34.01 -8.03
C VAL A 56 -43.69 -33.79 -6.67
N GLU A 57 -45.02 -33.77 -6.58
CA GLU A 57 -45.74 -33.65 -5.31
C GLU A 57 -45.49 -34.87 -4.42
N ALA A 58 -45.21 -34.63 -3.13
CA ALA A 58 -45.04 -35.69 -2.16
C ALA A 58 -46.37 -36.42 -1.87
N LYS A 59 -46.28 -37.70 -1.52
CA LYS A 59 -47.42 -38.49 -1.05
C LYS A 59 -47.85 -37.99 0.33
N GLN A 60 -49.17 -37.83 0.52
CA GLN A 60 -49.79 -37.49 1.81
C GLN A 60 -49.23 -38.38 2.94
N PRO A 61 -48.88 -37.84 4.12
CA PRO A 61 -49.31 -36.55 4.71
C PRO A 61 -48.43 -35.33 4.37
N ASN A 62 -47.38 -35.47 3.56
CA ASN A 62 -46.48 -34.35 3.22
C ASN A 62 -47.03 -33.57 2.02
N SER A 63 -46.97 -32.24 2.06
CA SER A 63 -47.39 -31.34 0.96
C SER A 63 -46.22 -30.74 0.15
N ALA A 64 -44.98 -31.15 0.43
CA ALA A 64 -43.79 -30.57 -0.20
C ALA A 64 -43.60 -31.01 -1.66
N ILE A 65 -43.14 -30.10 -2.52
CA ILE A 65 -42.74 -30.41 -3.90
C ILE A 65 -41.27 -30.87 -3.92
N ARG A 66 -41.02 -32.05 -4.49
CA ARG A 66 -39.69 -32.64 -4.63
C ARG A 66 -39.08 -32.23 -5.97
N LYS A 67 -37.93 -31.57 -5.91
CA LYS A 67 -37.16 -31.10 -7.07
C LYS A 67 -36.59 -32.29 -7.85
N CYS A 68 -37.13 -32.54 -9.03
CA CYS A 68 -36.70 -33.59 -9.94
C CYS A 68 -36.38 -32.99 -11.32
N VAL A 69 -35.77 -33.80 -12.19
CA VAL A 69 -35.58 -33.46 -13.60
C VAL A 69 -35.97 -34.65 -14.47
N ARG A 70 -36.40 -34.37 -15.69
CA ARG A 70 -36.64 -35.39 -16.72
C ARG A 70 -35.36 -35.58 -17.52
N VAL A 71 -34.92 -36.82 -17.63
CA VAL A 71 -33.66 -37.17 -18.29
C VAL A 71 -33.93 -38.18 -19.39
N GLN A 72 -33.42 -37.92 -20.59
CA GLN A 72 -33.38 -38.91 -21.66
C GLN A 72 -32.04 -39.65 -21.61
N LEU A 73 -32.08 -40.96 -21.38
CA LEU A 73 -30.87 -41.78 -21.34
C LEU A 73 -30.24 -41.88 -22.73
N ILE A 74 -28.95 -41.57 -22.85
CA ILE A 74 -28.22 -41.60 -24.13
C ILE A 74 -28.19 -43.03 -24.70
N LYS A 75 -28.04 -44.04 -23.84
CA LYS A 75 -27.85 -45.44 -24.26
C LYS A 75 -29.08 -46.06 -24.95
N ASN A 76 -30.30 -45.69 -24.55
CA ASN A 76 -31.52 -46.34 -25.03
C ASN A 76 -32.68 -45.38 -25.33
N GLY A 77 -32.44 -44.06 -25.28
CA GLY A 77 -33.43 -43.03 -25.56
C GLY A 77 -34.61 -42.96 -24.58
N LYS A 78 -34.61 -43.75 -23.49
CA LYS A 78 -35.73 -43.76 -22.54
C LYS A 78 -35.74 -42.50 -21.69
N LYS A 79 -36.92 -41.90 -21.54
CA LYS A 79 -37.17 -40.79 -20.64
C LYS A 79 -37.44 -41.32 -19.23
N ILE A 80 -36.71 -40.82 -18.24
CA ILE A 80 -36.86 -41.15 -16.83
C ILE A 80 -36.96 -39.87 -16.00
N THR A 81 -37.59 -39.95 -14.83
CA THR A 81 -37.58 -38.86 -13.83
C THR A 81 -36.54 -39.18 -12.76
N ALA A 82 -35.63 -38.25 -12.51
CA ALA A 82 -34.56 -38.38 -11.52
C ALA A 82 -34.64 -37.27 -10.46
N PHE A 83 -34.47 -37.64 -9.20
CA PHE A 83 -34.42 -36.72 -8.07
C PHE A 83 -33.09 -35.96 -8.04
N VAL A 84 -33.12 -34.67 -7.67
CA VAL A 84 -31.93 -33.84 -7.45
C VAL A 84 -31.65 -33.78 -5.93
N PRO A 85 -30.57 -34.41 -5.43
CA PRO A 85 -30.24 -34.41 -4.00
C PRO A 85 -29.72 -33.07 -3.50
N ASN A 86 -29.95 -32.79 -2.20
CA ASN A 86 -29.61 -31.56 -1.48
C ASN A 86 -30.34 -30.31 -2.02
N ASP A 87 -30.72 -29.43 -1.12
CA ASP A 87 -31.39 -28.19 -1.53
C ASP A 87 -30.41 -27.24 -2.25
N GLY A 88 -30.90 -26.47 -3.22
CA GLY A 88 -30.07 -25.60 -4.06
C GLY A 88 -29.33 -26.30 -5.22
N CYS A 89 -29.20 -27.63 -5.21
CA CYS A 89 -28.52 -28.36 -6.30
C CYS A 89 -29.22 -28.26 -7.66
N LEU A 90 -30.53 -27.95 -7.68
CA LEU A 90 -31.28 -27.74 -8.92
C LEU A 90 -30.76 -26.53 -9.73
N ASN A 91 -30.08 -25.59 -9.08
CA ASN A 91 -29.50 -24.42 -9.73
C ASN A 91 -28.28 -24.78 -10.58
N TYR A 92 -27.61 -25.91 -10.31
CA TYR A 92 -26.45 -26.38 -11.08
C TYR A 92 -26.82 -27.26 -12.28
N VAL A 93 -28.12 -27.53 -12.50
CA VAL A 93 -28.60 -28.38 -13.59
C VAL A 93 -29.37 -27.52 -14.57
N GLU A 94 -28.96 -27.50 -15.83
CA GLU A 94 -29.65 -26.83 -16.92
C GLU A 94 -30.27 -27.83 -17.91
N GLU A 95 -31.15 -27.35 -18.77
CA GLU A 95 -31.66 -28.13 -19.89
C GLU A 95 -30.53 -28.42 -20.88
N ASN A 96 -30.54 -29.61 -21.49
CA ASN A 96 -29.49 -30.14 -22.36
C ASN A 96 -28.15 -30.49 -21.68
N ASP A 97 -28.04 -30.38 -20.36
CA ASP A 97 -26.83 -30.83 -19.65
C ASP A 97 -26.66 -32.36 -19.71
N GLU A 98 -25.42 -32.82 -19.86
CA GLU A 98 -25.06 -34.23 -19.65
C GLU A 98 -24.99 -34.54 -18.15
N VAL A 99 -25.81 -35.49 -17.71
CA VAL A 99 -25.89 -35.94 -16.31
C VAL A 99 -25.59 -37.42 -16.17
N LEU A 100 -24.97 -37.77 -15.04
CA LEU A 100 -24.84 -39.16 -14.60
C LEU A 100 -25.94 -39.50 -13.60
N VAL A 101 -26.77 -40.47 -13.96
CA VAL A 101 -27.92 -40.91 -13.16
C VAL A 101 -27.61 -42.24 -12.49
N ALA A 102 -28.01 -42.40 -11.22
CA ALA A 102 -27.90 -43.63 -10.44
C ALA A 102 -29.29 -44.10 -9.97
N GLY A 103 -29.39 -45.38 -9.61
CA GLY A 103 -30.57 -45.90 -8.90
C GLY A 103 -30.79 -45.20 -7.56
N PHE A 104 -32.05 -44.98 -7.20
CA PHE A 104 -32.46 -44.32 -5.96
C PHE A 104 -33.33 -45.28 -5.14
N GLY A 105 -32.90 -45.59 -3.92
CA GLY A 105 -33.56 -46.51 -2.99
C GLY A 105 -33.56 -47.99 -3.42
N ARG A 106 -34.58 -48.74 -2.99
CA ARG A 106 -34.69 -50.20 -3.24
C ARG A 106 -34.91 -50.49 -4.73
N LYS A 107 -34.20 -51.48 -5.26
CA LYS A 107 -34.15 -51.83 -6.70
C LYS A 107 -35.55 -51.91 -7.32
N GLY A 108 -35.87 -50.95 -8.18
CA GLY A 108 -37.11 -50.94 -8.96
C GLY A 108 -38.33 -50.32 -8.28
N HIS A 109 -38.19 -49.81 -7.05
CA HIS A 109 -39.27 -49.16 -6.30
C HIS A 109 -39.05 -47.65 -6.18
N ALA A 110 -40.13 -46.90 -6.06
CA ALA A 110 -40.09 -45.49 -5.71
C ALA A 110 -39.63 -45.31 -4.26
N VAL A 111 -39.02 -44.18 -3.95
CA VAL A 111 -38.41 -43.93 -2.64
C VAL A 111 -39.30 -43.04 -1.79
N GLY A 112 -39.69 -43.53 -0.60
CA GLY A 112 -40.38 -42.75 0.42
C GLY A 112 -41.68 -42.12 -0.07
N ASP A 113 -41.77 -40.80 0.06
CA ASP A 113 -42.91 -39.98 -0.32
C ASP A 113 -42.87 -39.49 -1.78
N ILE A 114 -41.91 -39.93 -2.61
CA ILE A 114 -41.74 -39.44 -3.99
C ILE A 114 -42.31 -40.46 -5.00
N PRO A 115 -43.58 -40.33 -5.44
CA PRO A 115 -44.19 -41.31 -6.33
C PRO A 115 -43.50 -41.35 -7.70
N GLY A 116 -43.27 -42.56 -8.22
CA GLY A 116 -42.74 -42.76 -9.58
C GLY A 116 -41.25 -42.48 -9.78
N VAL A 117 -40.56 -41.85 -8.83
CA VAL A 117 -39.14 -41.51 -8.93
C VAL A 117 -38.26 -42.62 -8.35
N ARG A 118 -37.44 -43.23 -9.20
CA ARG A 118 -36.59 -44.40 -8.87
C ARG A 118 -35.10 -44.12 -9.09
N PHE A 119 -34.75 -42.91 -9.48
CA PHE A 119 -33.42 -42.52 -9.90
C PHE A 119 -33.02 -41.18 -9.28
N LYS A 120 -31.71 -40.93 -9.16
CA LYS A 120 -31.15 -39.66 -8.69
C LYS A 120 -29.97 -39.20 -9.55
N ILE A 121 -29.74 -37.89 -9.61
CA ILE A 121 -28.53 -37.34 -10.25
C ILE A 121 -27.34 -37.46 -9.29
N VAL A 122 -26.18 -37.82 -9.85
CA VAL A 122 -24.90 -37.91 -9.13
C VAL A 122 -23.87 -36.92 -9.68
N LYS A 123 -23.84 -36.71 -11.00
CA LYS A 123 -22.94 -35.77 -11.66
C LYS A 123 -23.67 -34.93 -12.70
N VAL A 124 -23.17 -33.72 -12.93
CA VAL A 124 -23.57 -32.79 -13.99
C VAL A 124 -22.30 -32.29 -14.67
N ALA A 125 -22.26 -32.24 -16.01
CA ALA A 125 -21.10 -31.80 -16.78
C ALA A 125 -19.77 -32.48 -16.34
N ASN A 126 -19.84 -33.80 -16.09
CA ASN A 126 -18.74 -34.64 -15.59
C ASN A 126 -18.18 -34.27 -14.18
N VAL A 127 -18.80 -33.33 -13.47
CA VAL A 127 -18.45 -32.96 -12.08
C VAL A 127 -19.45 -33.56 -11.10
N SER A 128 -18.98 -33.99 -9.92
CA SER A 128 -19.84 -34.51 -8.86
C SER A 128 -20.76 -33.42 -8.32
N LEU A 129 -22.07 -33.68 -8.29
CA LEU A 129 -23.07 -32.74 -7.78
C LEU A 129 -22.84 -32.43 -6.29
N LEU A 130 -22.32 -33.39 -5.52
CA LEU A 130 -21.94 -33.17 -4.12
C LEU A 130 -20.71 -32.25 -3.99
N ALA A 131 -19.79 -32.29 -4.96
CA ALA A 131 -18.62 -31.41 -4.96
C ALA A 131 -19.01 -29.96 -5.32
N LEU A 132 -19.94 -29.80 -6.27
CA LEU A 132 -20.57 -28.51 -6.59
C LEU A 132 -21.31 -27.94 -5.37
N PHE A 133 -22.14 -28.76 -4.70
CA PHE A 133 -22.89 -28.35 -3.51
C PHE A 133 -22.00 -27.92 -2.34
N LYS A 134 -20.87 -28.61 -2.12
CA LYS A 134 -19.90 -28.28 -1.06
C LYS A 134 -18.92 -27.17 -1.45
N GLY A 135 -19.04 -26.58 -2.64
CA GLY A 135 -18.10 -25.56 -3.14
C GLY A 135 -16.67 -26.06 -3.37
N LYS A 136 -16.44 -27.38 -3.44
CA LYS A 136 -15.09 -27.96 -3.63
C LYS A 136 -14.62 -27.94 -5.08
N LYS A 137 -15.55 -27.81 -6.03
CA LYS A 137 -15.31 -27.69 -7.47
C LYS A 137 -16.36 -26.77 -8.07
N GLU A 138 -16.00 -26.03 -9.10
CA GLU A 138 -16.92 -25.22 -9.91
C GLU A 138 -17.31 -25.95 -11.21
N ARG A 139 -18.39 -25.51 -11.85
CA ARG A 139 -18.84 -26.05 -13.14
C ARG A 139 -17.85 -25.62 -14.23
N PRO A 140 -17.34 -26.54 -15.07
CA PRO A 140 -16.52 -26.16 -16.22
C PRO A 140 -17.41 -25.43 -17.24
N SER A 141 -17.30 -24.10 -17.29
CA SER A 141 -17.88 -23.26 -18.35
C SER A 141 -16.79 -22.84 -19.34
N ASP A 142 -17.16 -22.67 -20.61
CA ASP A 142 -16.29 -22.07 -21.64
C ASP A 142 -16.05 -20.55 -21.41
N GLY A 143 -16.51 -20.03 -20.26
CA GLY A 143 -16.33 -18.64 -19.85
C GLY A 143 -17.32 -17.66 -20.46
N PHE A 144 -18.16 -18.10 -21.41
CA PHE A 144 -19.21 -17.27 -22.00
C PHE A 144 -20.34 -17.01 -21.01
N LYS A 145 -20.66 -15.74 -20.78
CA LYS A 145 -21.77 -15.24 -20.00
C LYS A 145 -22.64 -14.42 -20.93
N VAL A 146 -23.94 -14.64 -20.85
CA VAL A 146 -24.93 -13.85 -21.58
C VAL A 146 -25.61 -12.93 -20.56
N LYS A 147 -25.62 -11.62 -20.82
CA LYS A 147 -26.31 -10.62 -20.01
C LYS A 147 -27.25 -9.83 -20.89
N ASP A 148 -28.51 -9.78 -20.50
CA ASP A 148 -29.47 -8.84 -21.06
C ASP A 148 -29.17 -7.45 -20.49
N ILE A 149 -28.84 -6.51 -21.38
CA ILE A 149 -28.70 -5.08 -21.10
C ILE A 149 -29.88 -4.35 -21.75
N ASP A 150 -30.19 -3.14 -21.30
CA ASP A 150 -31.36 -2.38 -21.79
C ASP A 150 -31.35 -2.15 -23.32
N GLU A 151 -30.19 -2.27 -23.98
CA GLU A 151 -29.99 -2.15 -25.43
C GLU A 151 -29.86 -3.48 -26.19
N GLY A 152 -29.96 -4.65 -25.53
CA GLY A 152 -29.91 -5.97 -26.19
C GLY A 152 -29.20 -7.07 -25.40
N ILE A 153 -28.78 -8.13 -26.10
CA ILE A 153 -28.09 -9.29 -25.50
C ILE A 153 -26.58 -9.12 -25.65
N SER A 154 -25.84 -9.05 -24.54
CA SER A 154 -24.37 -9.03 -24.52
C SER A 154 -23.80 -10.41 -24.18
N VAL A 155 -22.77 -10.86 -24.92
CA VAL A 155 -22.06 -12.13 -24.68
C VAL A 155 -20.61 -11.83 -24.33
N THR A 156 -20.18 -12.15 -23.12
CA THR A 156 -18.82 -11.90 -22.64
C THR A 156 -18.10 -13.21 -22.32
N CYS A 157 -16.86 -13.40 -22.76
CA CYS A 157 -16.05 -14.57 -22.42
C CYS A 157 -14.92 -14.20 -21.45
N ASP A 158 -15.07 -14.57 -20.17
CA ASP A 158 -14.08 -14.25 -19.13
C ASP A 158 -12.71 -14.90 -19.40
N LYS A 159 -12.68 -15.96 -20.22
CA LYS A 159 -11.47 -16.74 -20.55
C LYS A 159 -10.83 -16.32 -21.87
N TYR A 160 -11.40 -15.36 -22.60
CA TYR A 160 -10.93 -14.97 -23.93
C TYR A 160 -9.48 -14.49 -23.91
N GLY A 161 -9.13 -13.58 -22.98
CA GLY A 161 -7.76 -13.05 -22.87
C GLY A 161 -6.72 -14.15 -22.65
N ASN A 162 -6.97 -15.09 -21.72
CA ASN A 162 -6.06 -16.20 -21.44
C ASN A 162 -5.89 -17.15 -22.64
N LYS A 163 -6.96 -17.37 -23.42
CA LYS A 163 -6.88 -18.18 -24.64
C LYS A 163 -6.07 -17.46 -25.71
N PHE A 164 -6.32 -16.18 -25.91
CA PHE A 164 -5.61 -15.33 -26.87
C PHE A 164 -4.10 -15.31 -26.58
N GLN A 165 -3.72 -15.03 -25.32
CA GLN A 165 -2.32 -15.03 -24.89
C GLN A 165 -1.63 -16.38 -25.13
N LYS A 166 -2.30 -17.49 -24.82
CA LYS A 166 -1.76 -18.85 -25.05
C LYS A 166 -1.50 -19.14 -26.53
N GLU A 167 -2.39 -18.69 -27.42
CA GLU A 167 -2.20 -18.88 -28.86
C GLU A 167 -1.03 -18.04 -29.39
N PHE A 168 -0.87 -16.78 -28.96
CA PHE A 168 0.29 -15.97 -29.36
C PHE A 168 1.61 -16.55 -28.84
N HIS A 169 1.64 -17.04 -27.60
CA HIS A 169 2.80 -17.75 -27.07
C HIS A 169 3.13 -19.02 -27.85
N ARG A 170 2.11 -19.76 -28.30
CA ARG A 170 2.28 -20.94 -29.16
C ARG A 170 2.84 -20.55 -30.53
N MET A 171 2.29 -19.51 -31.16
CA MET A 171 2.79 -18.99 -32.44
C MET A 171 4.24 -18.54 -32.35
N TRP A 172 4.63 -17.89 -31.25
CA TRP A 172 6.03 -17.51 -31.01
C TRP A 172 6.96 -18.72 -30.88
N LYS A 173 6.56 -19.74 -30.11
CA LYS A 173 7.32 -21.00 -29.98
C LYS A 173 7.48 -21.75 -31.30
N GLU A 174 6.44 -21.75 -32.13
CA GLU A 174 6.44 -22.39 -33.45
C GLU A 174 7.00 -21.49 -34.56
N GLN A 175 7.40 -20.25 -34.23
CA GLN A 175 7.89 -19.22 -35.17
C GLN A 175 6.94 -18.96 -36.35
N ILE A 176 5.63 -19.04 -36.08
CA ILE A 176 4.57 -18.84 -37.08
C ILE A 176 4.25 -17.35 -37.16
N LEU A 177 4.26 -16.78 -38.38
CA LEU A 177 3.89 -15.37 -38.65
C LEU A 177 4.78 -14.32 -37.95
N CYS A 178 6.00 -14.67 -37.55
CA CYS A 178 6.98 -13.71 -37.05
C CYS A 178 7.45 -12.77 -38.17
N ASP A 179 7.44 -11.47 -37.89
CA ASP A 179 7.67 -10.38 -38.85
C ASP A 179 8.75 -9.39 -38.38
N ALA A 180 9.45 -9.68 -37.28
CA ALA A 180 10.67 -8.99 -36.85
C ALA A 180 11.65 -9.98 -36.18
N THR A 181 12.90 -9.58 -36.03
CA THR A 181 13.95 -10.39 -35.38
C THR A 181 14.75 -9.56 -34.38
N ILE A 182 14.90 -10.06 -33.14
CA ILE A 182 15.80 -9.48 -32.14
C ILE A 182 17.14 -10.20 -32.17
N MET A 183 18.23 -9.44 -32.23
CA MET A 183 19.60 -9.93 -32.15
C MET A 183 20.14 -9.66 -30.74
N THR A 184 20.56 -10.72 -30.04
CA THR A 184 21.21 -10.63 -28.72
C THR A 184 22.71 -10.37 -28.85
N GLU A 185 23.38 -10.09 -27.71
CA GLU A 185 24.85 -9.97 -27.63
C GLU A 185 25.60 -11.19 -28.20
N THR A 186 25.04 -12.39 -28.05
CA THR A 186 25.63 -13.65 -28.52
C THR A 186 25.52 -13.85 -30.04
N GLY A 187 24.85 -12.93 -30.73
CA GLY A 187 24.51 -13.06 -32.15
C GLY A 187 23.34 -14.00 -32.42
N GLU A 188 22.62 -14.44 -31.38
CA GLU A 188 21.41 -15.25 -31.53
C GLU A 188 20.26 -14.39 -32.09
N ALA A 189 19.62 -14.90 -33.14
CA ALA A 189 18.48 -14.27 -33.79
C ALA A 189 17.17 -14.87 -33.27
N ILE A 190 16.34 -14.07 -32.61
CA ILE A 190 15.06 -14.48 -32.03
C ILE A 190 13.92 -13.89 -32.86
N PRO A 191 13.16 -14.71 -33.62
CA PRO A 191 11.99 -14.26 -34.34
C PRO A 191 10.86 -13.83 -33.39
N VAL A 192 10.23 -12.70 -33.70
CA VAL A 192 9.20 -12.06 -32.87
C VAL A 192 8.11 -11.42 -33.74
N HIS A 193 7.02 -11.01 -33.09
CA HIS A 193 5.89 -10.35 -33.74
C HIS A 193 5.88 -8.86 -33.41
N LYS A 194 5.94 -7.98 -34.43
CA LYS A 194 5.90 -6.51 -34.28
C LYS A 194 4.72 -6.05 -33.45
N VAL A 195 3.55 -6.66 -33.66
CA VAL A 195 2.32 -6.31 -32.95
C VAL A 195 2.43 -6.57 -31.44
N VAL A 196 3.03 -7.70 -31.03
CA VAL A 196 3.18 -8.04 -29.60
C VAL A 196 4.18 -7.12 -28.94
N LEU A 197 5.31 -6.83 -29.61
CA LEU A 197 6.29 -5.86 -29.12
C LEU A 197 5.66 -4.47 -28.94
N SER A 198 4.94 -3.99 -29.96
CA SER A 198 4.29 -2.67 -29.94
C SER A 198 3.18 -2.54 -28.90
N MET A 199 2.54 -3.65 -28.52
CA MET A 199 1.51 -3.66 -27.47
C MET A 199 2.11 -3.46 -26.07
N HIS A 200 3.35 -3.91 -25.85
CA HIS A 200 3.98 -3.93 -24.54
C HIS A 200 5.08 -2.88 -24.36
N SER A 201 5.54 -2.24 -25.44
CA SER A 201 6.63 -1.26 -25.42
C SER A 201 6.33 -0.12 -26.39
N ASP A 202 6.25 1.09 -25.84
CA ASP A 202 6.07 2.32 -26.62
C ASP A 202 7.29 2.60 -27.51
N PHE A 203 8.49 2.20 -27.07
CA PHE A 203 9.71 2.25 -27.90
C PHE A 203 9.55 1.45 -29.20
N PHE A 204 9.13 0.18 -29.13
CA PHE A 204 8.92 -0.64 -30.33
C PHE A 204 7.75 -0.13 -31.18
N LYS A 205 6.68 0.32 -30.53
CA LYS A 205 5.54 0.92 -31.24
C LYS A 205 5.97 2.15 -32.04
N ALA A 206 6.74 3.05 -31.44
CA ALA A 206 7.29 4.22 -32.11
C ALA A 206 8.23 3.79 -33.24
N MET A 207 9.14 2.83 -32.99
CA MET A 207 10.07 2.32 -34.00
C MET A 207 9.36 1.77 -35.26
N PHE A 208 8.26 1.05 -35.10
CA PHE A 208 7.55 0.43 -36.24
C PHE A 208 6.51 1.34 -36.90
N THR A 209 6.13 2.46 -36.28
CA THR A 209 5.07 3.37 -36.80
C THR A 209 5.58 4.74 -37.20
N SER A 210 6.68 5.22 -36.62
CA SER A 210 7.40 6.38 -37.12
C SER A 210 8.13 5.97 -38.41
N GLY A 211 8.26 6.88 -39.37
CA GLY A 211 8.86 6.60 -40.70
C GLY A 211 10.35 6.27 -40.71
N LEU A 212 10.87 5.65 -39.65
CA LEU A 212 12.22 5.12 -39.50
C LEU A 212 12.46 3.93 -40.43
N GLN A 213 13.72 3.54 -40.57
CA GLN A 213 14.17 2.49 -41.49
C GLN A 213 13.47 1.15 -41.22
N GLU A 214 13.23 0.83 -39.94
CA GLU A 214 12.57 -0.38 -39.46
C GLU A 214 11.09 -0.45 -39.83
N ALA A 215 10.43 0.70 -40.04
CA ALA A 215 9.05 0.76 -40.51
C ALA A 215 8.94 0.49 -42.02
N GLN A 216 10.00 0.78 -42.78
CA GLN A 216 10.04 0.53 -44.23
C GLN A 216 10.45 -0.91 -44.59
N VAL A 217 11.14 -1.61 -43.69
CA VAL A 217 11.61 -2.98 -43.90
C VAL A 217 10.53 -3.99 -43.48
N SER A 218 10.26 -4.97 -44.36
CA SER A 218 9.25 -6.01 -44.12
C SER A 218 9.58 -6.88 -42.89
N ASN A 219 10.85 -7.25 -42.69
CA ASN A 219 11.32 -7.98 -41.51
C ASN A 219 12.60 -7.33 -40.93
N PRO A 220 12.47 -6.36 -40.00
CA PRO A 220 13.60 -5.64 -39.43
C PRO A 220 14.36 -6.49 -38.41
N SER A 221 15.69 -6.36 -38.41
CA SER A 221 16.59 -6.94 -37.40
C SER A 221 17.00 -5.88 -36.38
N ILE A 222 16.55 -6.00 -35.13
CA ILE A 222 16.81 -5.04 -34.06
C ILE A 222 17.92 -5.59 -33.17
N LYS A 223 18.92 -4.77 -32.85
CA LYS A 223 20.06 -5.19 -32.02
C LYS A 223 19.90 -4.71 -30.59
N LEU A 224 19.87 -5.65 -29.65
CA LEU A 224 19.91 -5.41 -28.20
C LEU A 224 21.17 -6.06 -27.63
N THR A 225 22.33 -5.61 -28.10
CA THR A 225 23.64 -6.21 -27.78
C THR A 225 24.25 -5.70 -26.47
N GLU A 226 23.66 -4.68 -25.86
CA GLU A 226 24.16 -4.06 -24.62
C GLU A 226 23.66 -4.78 -23.35
N HIS A 227 22.76 -5.76 -23.51
CA HIS A 227 22.13 -6.48 -22.40
C HIS A 227 22.38 -7.98 -22.50
N PRO A 228 22.48 -8.68 -21.35
CA PRO A 228 22.68 -10.13 -21.34
C PRO A 228 21.57 -10.86 -22.10
N ALA A 229 21.94 -11.89 -22.88
CA ALA A 229 20.99 -12.61 -23.73
C ALA A 229 19.81 -13.22 -22.95
N ASP A 230 20.03 -13.65 -21.71
CA ASP A 230 18.99 -14.23 -20.84
C ASP A 230 17.96 -13.18 -20.38
N ILE A 231 18.39 -11.94 -20.13
CA ILE A 231 17.53 -10.81 -19.74
C ILE A 231 16.62 -10.43 -20.91
N VAL A 232 17.18 -10.34 -22.13
CA VAL A 232 16.40 -10.10 -23.35
C VAL A 232 15.37 -11.19 -23.57
N LYS A 233 15.74 -12.47 -23.42
CA LYS A 233 14.81 -13.61 -23.51
C LYS A 233 13.73 -13.55 -22.42
N GLY A 234 14.09 -13.13 -21.21
CA GLY A 234 13.17 -12.93 -20.10
C GLY A 234 12.08 -11.90 -20.41
N ILE A 235 12.47 -10.72 -20.92
CA ILE A 235 11.54 -9.67 -21.33
C ILE A 235 10.65 -10.13 -22.49
N LEU A 236 11.21 -10.77 -23.51
CA LEU A 236 10.41 -11.30 -24.62
C LEU A 236 9.40 -12.33 -24.11
N LYS A 237 9.82 -13.25 -23.24
CA LYS A 237 8.91 -14.21 -22.61
C LYS A 237 7.83 -13.52 -21.78
N PHE A 238 8.13 -12.43 -21.07
CA PHE A 238 7.13 -11.62 -20.39
C PHE A 238 6.11 -11.03 -21.38
N MET A 239 6.55 -10.48 -22.53
CA MET A 239 5.63 -9.91 -23.54
C MET A 239 4.64 -10.95 -24.09
N TYR A 240 5.03 -12.24 -24.20
CA TYR A 240 4.14 -13.30 -24.66
C TYR A 240 3.33 -13.98 -23.56
N THR A 241 3.83 -14.01 -22.31
CA THR A 241 3.26 -14.84 -21.23
C THR A 241 2.77 -14.06 -20.02
N GLY A 242 3.05 -12.77 -19.94
CA GLY A 242 2.76 -11.91 -18.78
C GLY A 242 3.53 -12.31 -17.51
N CYS A 243 4.54 -13.16 -17.63
CA CYS A 243 5.32 -13.68 -16.51
C CYS A 243 6.81 -13.47 -16.79
N LEU A 244 7.47 -12.72 -15.92
CA LEU A 244 8.90 -12.51 -15.95
C LEU A 244 9.56 -13.66 -15.16
N PRO A 245 10.33 -14.54 -15.83
CA PRO A 245 11.01 -15.62 -15.13
C PRO A 245 12.24 -15.10 -14.36
N ASP A 246 12.61 -15.82 -13.30
CA ASP A 246 13.95 -15.76 -12.69
C ASP A 246 14.41 -14.38 -12.17
N LEU A 247 13.48 -13.52 -11.75
CA LEU A 247 13.81 -12.25 -11.07
C LEU A 247 14.56 -12.53 -9.75
N ASN A 248 15.81 -12.10 -9.68
CA ASN A 248 16.69 -12.31 -8.53
C ASN A 248 17.60 -11.09 -8.30
N ARG A 249 18.43 -11.12 -7.24
CA ARG A 249 19.28 -9.99 -6.84
C ARG A 249 20.34 -9.61 -7.89
N GLU A 250 20.81 -10.56 -8.69
CA GLU A 250 21.84 -10.33 -9.70
C GLU A 250 21.25 -9.80 -11.01
N THR A 251 20.03 -10.23 -11.36
CA THR A 251 19.39 -9.94 -12.64
C THR A 251 18.45 -8.74 -12.63
N VAL A 252 17.94 -8.33 -11.46
CA VAL A 252 16.93 -7.26 -11.34
C VAL A 252 17.42 -5.93 -11.93
N GLN A 253 18.72 -5.63 -11.76
CA GLN A 253 19.32 -4.40 -12.27
C GLN A 253 19.26 -4.36 -13.80
N ASP A 254 19.74 -5.41 -14.46
CA ASP A 254 19.73 -5.53 -15.93
C ASP A 254 18.30 -5.49 -16.49
N TYR A 255 17.36 -6.13 -15.80
CA TYR A 255 15.94 -6.06 -16.15
C TYR A 255 15.39 -4.64 -16.10
N ILE A 256 15.65 -3.89 -15.04
CA ILE A 256 15.21 -2.49 -14.91
C ILE A 256 15.83 -1.63 -16.01
N MET A 257 17.13 -1.81 -16.29
CA MET A 257 17.84 -1.08 -17.35
C MET A 257 17.21 -1.32 -18.72
N LEU A 258 16.94 -2.59 -19.08
CA LEU A 258 16.31 -2.94 -20.34
C LEU A 258 14.84 -2.46 -20.41
N MET A 259 14.08 -2.58 -19.33
CA MET A 259 12.70 -2.10 -19.27
C MET A 259 12.62 -0.59 -19.47
N ASP A 260 13.54 0.17 -18.89
CA ASP A 260 13.61 1.62 -19.06
C ASP A 260 13.94 2.00 -20.51
N GLN A 261 14.96 1.36 -21.10
CA GLN A 261 15.29 1.54 -22.53
C GLN A 261 14.11 1.22 -23.45
N LEU A 262 13.35 0.17 -23.15
CA LEU A 262 12.17 -0.25 -23.92
C LEU A 262 10.90 0.54 -23.54
N GLN A 263 10.99 1.53 -22.65
CA GLN A 263 9.86 2.35 -22.17
C GLN A 263 8.73 1.52 -21.55
N MET A 264 9.06 0.44 -20.84
CA MET A 264 8.11 -0.44 -20.15
C MET A 264 7.90 0.00 -18.68
N VAL A 265 7.44 1.24 -18.48
CA VAL A 265 7.41 1.91 -17.16
C VAL A 265 6.62 1.12 -16.10
N SER A 266 5.45 0.56 -16.45
CA SER A 266 4.64 -0.20 -15.49
C SER A 266 5.33 -1.48 -15.00
N LEU A 267 6.10 -2.15 -15.87
CA LEU A 267 6.85 -3.34 -15.48
C LEU A 267 8.09 -2.97 -14.67
N LYS A 268 8.77 -1.88 -15.05
CA LYS A 268 9.89 -1.30 -14.29
C LYS A 268 9.46 -1.05 -12.84
N ASN A 269 8.38 -0.30 -12.65
CA ASN A 269 7.87 0.07 -11.33
C ASN A 269 7.39 -1.14 -10.52
N ALA A 270 6.95 -2.22 -11.17
CA ALA A 270 6.59 -3.47 -10.49
C ALA A 270 7.82 -4.26 -9.99
N CYS A 271 9.00 -4.05 -10.58
CA CYS A 271 10.25 -4.69 -10.17
C CYS A 271 11.00 -3.88 -9.10
N CYS A 272 10.79 -2.56 -9.02
CA CYS A 272 11.44 -1.68 -8.03
C CYS A 272 11.30 -2.15 -6.57
N PRO A 273 10.12 -2.58 -6.08
CA PRO A 273 9.97 -3.07 -4.70
C PRO A 273 10.89 -4.24 -4.36
N PHE A 274 11.21 -5.10 -5.32
CA PHE A 274 12.14 -6.21 -5.10
C PHE A 274 13.55 -5.69 -4.81
N MET A 275 14.01 -4.64 -5.49
CA MET A 275 15.32 -4.04 -5.21
C MET A 275 15.30 -3.25 -3.89
N GLU A 276 14.20 -2.54 -3.62
CA GLU A 276 13.97 -1.79 -2.37
C GLU A 276 14.04 -2.66 -1.11
N ASP A 277 13.42 -3.85 -1.15
CA ASP A 277 13.41 -4.80 -0.02
C ASP A 277 14.79 -5.44 0.25
N ASN A 278 15.74 -5.29 -0.67
CA ASN A 278 17.09 -5.86 -0.58
C ASN A 278 18.19 -4.79 -0.41
N ILE A 279 17.82 -3.55 -0.08
CA ILE A 279 18.79 -2.50 0.27
C ILE A 279 19.48 -2.84 1.59
N ASP A 280 20.80 -2.77 1.62
CA ASP A 280 21.64 -2.98 2.78
C ASP A 280 22.76 -1.92 2.87
N THR A 281 23.54 -1.96 3.95
CA THR A 281 24.60 -0.96 4.19
C THR A 281 25.70 -1.00 3.14
N ASN A 282 25.94 -2.13 2.49
CA ASN A 282 27.03 -2.29 1.52
C ASN A 282 26.60 -1.89 0.11
N ASN A 283 25.31 -2.03 -0.22
CA ASN A 283 24.77 -1.74 -1.55
C ASN A 283 24.03 -0.39 -1.65
N CYS A 284 23.71 0.27 -0.53
CA CYS A 284 22.83 1.45 -0.53
C CYS A 284 23.32 2.61 -1.41
N LEU A 285 24.64 2.86 -1.49
CA LEU A 285 25.22 3.88 -2.36
C LEU A 285 24.97 3.56 -3.84
N ASP A 286 25.29 2.35 -4.26
CA ASP A 286 25.14 1.91 -5.65
C ASP A 286 23.66 1.90 -6.06
N VAL A 287 22.78 1.44 -5.15
CA VAL A 287 21.32 1.48 -5.36
C VAL A 287 20.80 2.92 -5.44
N TRP A 288 21.34 3.86 -4.65
CA TRP A 288 20.96 5.28 -4.71
C TRP A 288 21.34 5.93 -6.05
N ILE A 289 22.58 5.73 -6.51
CA ILE A 289 23.04 6.23 -7.82
C ILE A 289 22.21 5.60 -8.95
N PHE A 290 21.97 4.29 -8.85
CA PHE A 290 21.12 3.57 -9.81
C PHE A 290 19.71 4.15 -9.84
N ALA A 291 19.08 4.35 -8.68
CA ALA A 291 17.73 4.90 -8.59
C ALA A 291 17.63 6.31 -9.16
N GLN A 292 18.65 7.15 -8.95
CA GLN A 292 18.71 8.49 -9.54
C GLN A 292 18.82 8.42 -11.07
N ARG A 293 19.67 7.54 -11.61
CA ARG A 293 19.87 7.37 -13.05
C ARG A 293 18.60 6.93 -13.79
N PHE A 294 17.81 6.05 -13.19
CA PHE A 294 16.59 5.49 -13.80
C PHE A 294 15.30 6.16 -13.28
N SER A 295 15.41 7.29 -12.57
CA SER A 295 14.30 8.07 -12.02
C SER A 295 13.32 7.23 -11.19
N CYS A 296 13.86 6.39 -10.30
CA CYS A 296 13.11 5.56 -9.37
C CYS A 296 13.03 6.25 -8.00
N GLU A 297 12.10 7.21 -7.84
CA GLU A 297 12.04 8.12 -6.68
C GLU A 297 11.91 7.41 -5.32
N GLU A 298 11.00 6.44 -5.18
CA GLU A 298 10.84 5.71 -3.91
C GLU A 298 12.07 4.90 -3.52
N MET A 299 12.73 4.28 -4.50
CA MET A 299 13.97 3.55 -4.29
C MET A 299 15.09 4.49 -3.86
N GLN A 300 15.19 5.65 -4.52
CA GLN A 300 16.16 6.70 -4.17
C GLN A 300 15.93 7.21 -2.75
N ARG A 301 14.66 7.42 -2.35
CA ARG A 301 14.30 7.86 -0.99
C ARG A 301 14.70 6.83 0.05
N LYS A 302 14.39 5.54 -0.18
CA LYS A 302 14.74 4.45 0.76
C LYS A 302 16.25 4.25 0.87
N SER A 303 16.97 4.22 -0.25
CA SER A 303 18.43 4.06 -0.24
C SER A 303 19.12 5.26 0.42
N LEU A 304 18.67 6.48 0.12
CA LEU A 304 19.18 7.69 0.78
C LEU A 304 18.90 7.70 2.28
N SER A 305 17.71 7.25 2.70
CA SER A 305 17.40 7.06 4.11
C SER A 305 18.40 6.11 4.77
N HIS A 306 18.70 4.97 4.14
CA HIS A 306 19.69 4.02 4.66
C HIS A 306 21.11 4.61 4.76
N ILE A 307 21.52 5.38 3.74
CA ILE A 307 22.79 6.13 3.74
C ILE A 307 22.84 7.11 4.91
N LYS A 308 21.78 7.89 5.13
CA LYS A 308 21.68 8.85 6.26
C LYS A 308 21.83 8.16 7.61
N HIS A 309 21.18 7.01 7.81
CA HIS A 309 21.21 6.26 9.07
C HIS A 309 22.57 5.65 9.40
N GLN A 310 23.30 5.18 8.39
CA GLN A 310 24.54 4.43 8.55
C GLN A 310 25.73 5.17 7.92
N PHE A 311 25.65 6.50 7.81
CA PHE A 311 26.62 7.31 7.07
C PHE A 311 28.06 7.07 7.54
N GLY A 312 28.31 6.98 8.85
CA GLY A 312 29.65 6.71 9.37
C GLY A 312 30.26 5.36 8.95
N PHE A 313 29.44 4.37 8.63
CA PHE A 313 29.91 3.11 8.04
C PHE A 313 30.06 3.23 6.53
N VAL A 314 29.07 3.86 5.87
CA VAL A 314 29.02 4.04 4.41
C VAL A 314 30.21 4.87 3.92
N SER A 315 30.61 5.91 4.65
CA SER A 315 31.72 6.78 4.25
C SER A 315 33.10 6.12 4.31
N CYS A 316 33.21 5.03 5.08
CA CYS A 316 34.41 4.20 5.15
C CYS A 316 34.49 3.16 4.01
N GLN A 317 33.48 3.03 3.17
CA GLN A 317 33.47 2.03 2.09
C GLN A 317 34.26 2.50 0.86
N GLU A 318 34.76 1.54 0.09
CA GLU A 318 35.53 1.79 -1.13
C GLU A 318 34.70 2.46 -2.23
N ASN A 319 33.43 2.06 -2.40
CA ASN A 319 32.52 2.68 -3.37
C ASN A 319 32.24 4.17 -3.08
N PHE A 320 32.25 4.59 -1.82
CA PHE A 320 32.13 6.00 -1.44
C PHE A 320 33.27 6.85 -2.02
N GLN A 321 34.47 6.28 -2.08
CA GLN A 321 35.65 6.94 -2.62
C GLN A 321 35.64 7.09 -4.14
N HIS A 322 34.73 6.40 -4.84
CA HIS A 322 34.55 6.47 -6.29
C HIS A 322 33.36 7.34 -6.71
N LEU A 323 32.71 8.02 -5.77
CA LEU A 323 31.59 8.92 -6.06
C LEU A 323 32.05 10.09 -6.94
N GLU A 324 31.19 10.48 -7.89
CA GLU A 324 31.36 11.73 -8.61
C GLU A 324 31.19 12.93 -7.66
N SER A 325 31.85 14.05 -7.98
CA SER A 325 31.89 15.21 -7.10
C SER A 325 30.51 15.78 -6.77
N GLU A 326 29.58 15.75 -7.73
CA GLU A 326 28.22 16.24 -7.57
C GLU A 326 27.43 15.40 -6.55
N ALA A 327 27.57 14.08 -6.63
CA ALA A 327 26.95 13.15 -5.70
C ALA A 327 27.53 13.29 -4.28
N LEU A 328 28.85 13.46 -4.16
CA LEU A 328 29.51 13.68 -2.88
C LEU A 328 29.05 15.00 -2.23
N ILE A 329 29.07 16.10 -2.98
CA ILE A 329 28.62 17.42 -2.48
C ILE A 329 27.18 17.32 -2.00
N PHE A 330 26.31 16.66 -2.77
CA PHE A 330 24.93 16.43 -2.34
C PHE A 330 24.85 15.72 -1.00
N LEU A 331 25.53 14.57 -0.83
CA LEU A 331 25.50 13.81 0.42
C LEU A 331 26.06 14.61 1.60
N LEU A 332 27.17 15.32 1.40
CA LEU A 332 27.82 16.13 2.45
C LEU A 332 27.03 17.40 2.79
N SER A 333 26.16 17.88 1.91
CA SER A 333 25.28 19.01 2.19
C SER A 333 24.11 18.64 3.11
N LEU A 334 23.81 17.34 3.27
CA LEU A 334 22.67 16.87 4.08
C LEU A 334 22.85 17.20 5.57
N GLY A 335 21.82 17.80 6.15
CA GLY A 335 21.83 18.26 7.54
C GLY A 335 21.44 17.21 8.58
N GLU A 336 21.04 16.03 8.15
CA GLU A 336 20.36 14.97 8.91
C GLU A 336 21.16 13.65 8.90
N LEU A 337 22.47 13.74 8.72
CA LEU A 337 23.37 12.57 8.72
C LEU A 337 23.58 12.05 10.15
N ASN A 338 23.36 10.75 10.35
CA ASN A 338 23.62 10.11 11.64
C ASN A 338 25.12 9.84 11.82
N ILE A 339 25.83 10.84 12.33
CA ILE A 339 27.27 10.81 12.59
C ILE A 339 27.55 11.11 14.06
N SER A 340 28.70 10.63 14.56
CA SER A 340 29.18 10.90 15.92
C SER A 340 29.72 12.32 16.10
N GLY A 341 30.15 12.96 15.00
CA GLY A 341 30.69 14.32 14.97
C GLY A 341 31.16 14.69 13.57
N GLU A 342 31.42 15.98 13.34
CA GLU A 342 31.82 16.48 12.02
C GLU A 342 33.20 15.93 11.57
N GLY A 343 34.01 15.41 12.50
CA GLY A 343 35.29 14.75 12.17
C GLY A 343 35.13 13.61 11.16
N VAL A 344 34.02 12.87 11.21
CA VAL A 344 33.72 11.80 10.23
C VAL A 344 33.57 12.37 8.82
N ILE A 345 32.96 13.54 8.68
CA ILE A 345 32.81 14.23 7.38
C ILE A 345 34.18 14.66 6.87
N LEU A 346 35.00 15.24 7.75
CA LEU A 346 36.35 15.68 7.43
C LEU A 346 37.25 14.52 6.95
N ASP A 347 37.19 13.36 7.62
CA ASP A 347 37.92 12.16 7.23
C ASP A 347 37.43 11.61 5.87
N SER A 348 36.13 11.65 5.63
CA SER A 348 35.52 11.18 4.38
C SER A 348 35.94 12.05 3.20
N VAL A 349 35.97 13.38 3.39
CA VAL A 349 36.48 14.35 2.40
C VAL A 349 37.97 14.11 2.13
N CYS A 350 38.75 13.87 3.19
CA CYS A 350 40.19 13.60 3.06
C CYS A 350 40.46 12.37 2.18
N GLY A 351 39.78 11.24 2.46
CA GLY A 351 39.91 10.03 1.65
C GLY A 351 39.53 10.25 0.18
N TRP A 352 38.47 11.02 -0.08
CA TRP A 352 38.00 11.25 -1.45
C TRP A 352 39.00 12.09 -2.24
N LEU A 353 39.56 13.14 -1.61
CA LEU A 353 40.58 14.01 -2.20
C LEU A 353 41.88 13.26 -2.48
N GLU A 354 42.29 12.35 -1.59
CA GLU A 354 43.47 11.50 -1.79
C GLU A 354 43.34 10.61 -3.04
N ASN A 355 42.14 10.12 -3.34
CA ASN A 355 41.85 9.32 -4.53
C ASN A 355 41.66 10.14 -5.82
N HIS A 356 41.38 11.45 -5.70
CA HIS A 356 41.07 12.34 -6.83
C HIS A 356 42.09 13.47 -6.99
N GLN A 357 43.38 13.14 -7.09
CA GLN A 357 44.48 14.11 -7.25
C GLN A 357 44.40 14.99 -8.52
N GLY A 358 43.47 14.71 -9.45
CA GLY A 358 43.20 15.49 -10.65
C GLY A 358 41.95 16.39 -10.57
N ALA A 359 41.28 16.49 -9.42
CA ALA A 359 40.10 17.32 -9.25
C ALA A 359 40.42 18.81 -9.46
N SER A 360 39.47 19.55 -10.04
CA SER A 360 39.62 21.00 -10.22
C SER A 360 39.64 21.72 -8.87
N THR A 361 40.36 22.84 -8.76
CA THR A 361 40.40 23.64 -7.54
C THR A 361 39.01 24.10 -7.11
N GLU A 362 38.12 24.41 -8.06
CA GLU A 362 36.72 24.79 -7.77
C GLU A 362 35.96 23.66 -7.08
N THR A 363 36.08 22.42 -7.59
CA THR A 363 35.45 21.23 -7.01
C THR A 363 35.92 20.98 -5.58
N ILE A 364 37.22 21.13 -5.32
CA ILE A 364 37.79 20.96 -3.99
C ILE A 364 37.16 21.98 -3.03
N TRP A 365 37.07 23.25 -3.44
CA TRP A 365 36.47 24.29 -2.61
C TRP A 365 34.99 24.07 -2.34
N ASP A 366 34.22 23.57 -3.30
CA ASP A 366 32.80 23.29 -3.10
C ASP A 366 32.58 22.13 -2.11
N ILE A 367 33.46 21.13 -2.13
CA ILE A 367 33.45 20.06 -1.12
C ILE A 367 33.83 20.62 0.27
N LEU A 368 34.87 21.46 0.36
CA LEU A 368 35.31 22.06 1.62
C LEU A 368 34.23 22.96 2.25
N LYS A 369 33.47 23.71 1.45
CA LYS A 369 32.34 24.52 1.92
C LYS A 369 31.24 23.69 2.58
N CYS A 370 31.18 22.39 2.30
CA CYS A 370 30.19 21.51 2.90
C CYS A 370 30.51 21.20 4.37
N VAL A 371 31.74 21.40 4.88
CA VAL A 371 32.17 21.02 6.23
C VAL A 371 31.83 22.09 7.27
N ARG A 372 31.27 21.69 8.43
CA ARG A 372 30.89 22.59 9.54
C ARG A 372 32.06 22.83 10.51
N TYR A 373 32.95 23.76 10.16
CA TYR A 373 34.21 23.98 10.88
C TYR A 373 34.08 24.42 12.35
N ASN A 374 32.95 24.97 12.79
CA ASN A 374 32.75 25.31 14.21
C ASN A 374 32.48 24.07 15.09
N GLN A 375 32.17 22.93 14.47
CA GLN A 375 31.95 21.66 15.16
C GLN A 375 33.23 20.80 15.23
N LEU A 376 34.38 21.33 14.76
CA LEU A 376 35.68 20.65 14.70
C LEU A 376 36.69 21.30 15.66
N THR A 377 37.57 20.47 16.21
CA THR A 377 38.71 20.92 17.01
C THR A 377 39.84 21.45 16.12
N GLU A 378 40.69 22.35 16.65
CA GLU A 378 41.86 22.83 15.90
C GLU A 378 42.84 21.73 15.53
N LYS A 379 42.91 20.67 16.34
CA LYS A 379 43.76 19.52 16.07
C LYS A 379 43.31 18.79 14.80
N GLU A 380 42.02 18.50 14.68
CA GLU A 380 41.44 17.83 13.50
C GLU A 380 41.65 18.65 12.22
N ILE A 381 41.45 19.97 12.29
CA ILE A 381 41.67 20.88 11.17
C ILE A 381 43.15 20.91 10.75
N THR A 382 44.07 20.92 11.71
CA THR A 382 45.51 20.95 11.43
C THR A 382 45.95 19.64 10.77
N GLU A 383 45.53 18.49 11.32
CA GLU A 383 45.84 17.17 10.76
C GLU A 383 45.28 16.99 9.33
N PHE A 384 44.08 17.50 9.06
CA PHE A 384 43.51 17.53 7.71
C PHE A 384 44.34 18.41 6.76
N SER A 385 44.68 19.63 7.20
CA SER A 385 45.41 20.60 6.39
C SER A 385 46.77 20.07 5.96
N ASP A 386 47.48 19.41 6.88
CA ASP A 386 48.81 18.84 6.64
C ASP A 386 48.77 17.67 5.64
N ARG A 387 47.69 16.90 5.62
CA ARG A 387 47.49 15.78 4.68
C ARG A 387 47.10 16.26 3.28
N VAL A 388 46.12 17.15 3.18
CA VAL A 388 45.52 17.55 1.89
C VAL A 388 46.37 18.57 1.14
N PHE A 389 46.91 19.57 1.84
CA PHE A 389 47.66 20.67 1.22
C PHE A 389 49.17 20.45 1.23
N GLN A 390 49.62 19.19 1.37
CA GLN A 390 51.04 18.86 1.42
C GLN A 390 51.75 19.33 0.14
N GLY A 391 52.69 20.27 0.27
CA GLY A 391 53.41 20.85 -0.87
C GLY A 391 52.68 21.98 -1.62
N MET A 392 51.54 22.46 -1.11
CA MET A 392 50.75 23.55 -1.70
C MET A 392 50.56 24.74 -0.72
N PRO A 393 51.61 25.55 -0.47
CA PRO A 393 51.60 26.56 0.59
C PRO A 393 50.60 27.72 0.36
N ASP A 394 50.33 28.07 -0.90
CA ASP A 394 49.41 29.17 -1.22
C ASP A 394 47.95 28.79 -0.93
N GLN A 395 47.54 27.55 -1.26
CA GLN A 395 46.20 27.04 -0.96
C GLN A 395 45.99 26.80 0.54
N LEU A 396 47.03 26.33 1.24
CA LEU A 396 47.00 26.21 2.70
C LEU A 396 46.72 27.56 3.38
N LYS A 397 47.35 28.63 2.89
CA LYS A 397 47.15 29.98 3.43
C LYS A 397 45.73 30.49 3.15
N GLU A 398 45.21 30.21 1.96
CA GLU A 398 43.82 30.54 1.59
C GLU A 398 42.81 29.80 2.48
N PHE A 399 43.04 28.52 2.73
CA PHE A 399 42.21 27.69 3.61
C PHE A 399 42.21 28.18 5.07
N GLN A 400 43.38 28.54 5.59
CA GLN A 400 43.50 29.11 6.95
C GLN A 400 42.73 30.43 7.09
N ASN A 401 42.85 31.33 6.10
CA ASN A 401 42.08 32.58 6.09
C ASN A 401 40.57 32.31 6.03
N TYR A 402 40.14 31.35 5.20
CA TYR A 402 38.74 30.94 5.08
C TYR A 402 38.17 30.44 6.41
N ILE A 403 38.87 29.57 7.13
CA ILE A 403 38.41 29.06 8.43
C ILE A 403 38.28 30.18 9.46
N GLN A 404 39.26 31.10 9.49
CA GLN A 404 39.22 32.22 10.43
C GLN A 404 38.00 33.11 10.19
N GLN A 405 37.66 33.36 8.93
CA GLN A 405 36.46 34.10 8.55
C GLN A 405 35.19 33.29 8.86
N TYR A 406 35.16 32.01 8.51
CA TYR A 406 34.02 31.11 8.73
C TYR A 406 33.61 31.05 10.20
N ARG A 407 34.58 30.95 11.12
CA ARG A 407 34.33 30.91 12.56
C ARG A 407 33.75 32.21 13.13
N ALA A 408 33.96 33.33 12.45
CA ALA A 408 33.39 34.62 12.86
C ALA A 408 31.98 34.84 12.30
N ASP A 409 31.75 34.42 11.05
CA ASP A 409 30.55 34.78 10.28
C ASP A 409 29.45 33.71 10.31
N VAL A 410 29.79 32.43 10.55
CA VAL A 410 28.87 31.30 10.43
C VAL A 410 28.56 30.68 11.78
N GLN A 411 27.27 30.43 12.05
CA GLN A 411 26.80 29.71 13.23
C GLN A 411 26.33 28.30 12.85
N ASP A 412 27.20 27.30 13.07
CA ASP A 412 26.88 25.90 12.72
C ASP A 412 25.95 25.25 13.75
N LYS A 413 24.95 24.51 13.26
CA LYS A 413 24.22 23.51 14.04
C LYS A 413 24.82 22.11 13.84
N PRO A 414 24.73 21.16 14.78
CA PRO A 414 25.14 19.77 14.56
C PRO A 414 24.32 19.06 13.47
N ARG A 415 24.89 18.07 12.76
CA ARG A 415 24.18 17.27 11.72
C ARG A 415 23.21 16.21 12.27
N ASN A 416 23.23 16.02 13.60
CA ASN A 416 22.46 15.00 14.29
C ASN A 416 21.42 15.61 15.23
N GLU A 417 20.77 16.70 14.81
CA GLU A 417 19.50 17.12 15.43
C GLU A 417 18.42 16.13 14.97
N ARG A 418 18.48 14.88 15.47
CA ARG A 418 17.43 13.87 15.22
C ARG A 418 16.17 14.35 15.93
N LYS A 419 15.40 15.17 15.23
CA LYS A 419 14.11 15.66 15.69
C LYS A 419 13.10 14.52 15.65
N HIS A 420 12.17 14.53 16.59
CA HIS A 420 11.13 13.53 16.69
C HIS A 420 9.77 14.18 16.82
N ILE A 421 8.72 13.48 16.39
CA ILE A 421 7.35 13.91 16.66
C ILE A 421 6.96 13.38 18.03
N TYR A 422 6.68 14.27 18.96
CA TYR A 422 6.19 13.96 20.29
C TYR A 422 4.68 14.16 20.36
N VAL A 423 4.00 13.20 20.97
CA VAL A 423 2.56 13.21 21.20
C VAL A 423 2.30 13.12 22.70
N ILE A 424 1.70 14.17 23.26
CA ILE A 424 1.69 14.43 24.70
C ILE A 424 0.26 14.42 25.22
N GLY A 425 -0.05 13.45 26.09
CA GLY A 425 -1.31 13.38 26.82
C GLY A 425 -2.54 13.04 25.97
N GLY A 426 -3.69 13.65 26.29
CA GLY A 426 -4.99 13.44 25.64
C GLY A 426 -5.90 12.40 26.32
N TYR A 427 -6.86 11.88 25.56
CA TYR A 427 -7.84 10.89 26.02
C TYR A 427 -7.92 9.67 25.12
N PHE A 428 -8.19 8.50 25.71
CA PHE A 428 -8.50 7.28 24.97
C PHE A 428 -9.90 7.25 24.33
N GLN A 429 -10.83 8.12 24.77
CA GLN A 429 -12.23 8.11 24.35
C GLN A 429 -12.74 9.54 24.13
N SER A 430 -13.54 9.73 23.06
CA SER A 430 -14.07 11.05 22.66
C SER A 430 -15.13 11.62 23.61
N ARG A 431 -15.75 10.83 24.50
CA ARG A 431 -16.75 11.35 25.45
C ARG A 431 -16.05 11.99 26.64
N THR A 432 -16.16 13.31 26.78
CA THR A 432 -15.81 14.04 27.99
C THR A 432 -16.83 13.72 29.09
N GLY A 433 -16.41 12.95 30.09
CA GLY A 433 -17.16 12.69 31.31
C GLY A 433 -16.19 12.41 32.45
N PRO A 434 -16.64 12.46 33.72
CA PRO A 434 -15.80 12.25 34.90
C PRO A 434 -15.10 10.86 34.95
N CYS A 435 -15.43 9.95 34.03
CA CYS A 435 -14.87 8.60 33.94
C CYS A 435 -13.95 8.36 32.73
N SER A 436 -13.59 9.40 31.96
CA SER A 436 -12.65 9.24 30.84
C SER A 436 -11.21 9.40 31.33
N PRO A 437 -10.36 8.36 31.23
CA PRO A 437 -8.99 8.41 31.74
C PRO A 437 -8.15 9.42 30.92
N ARG A 438 -7.62 10.42 31.61
CA ARG A 438 -6.64 11.39 31.08
C ARG A 438 -5.27 10.73 30.99
N LEU A 439 -4.51 11.08 29.96
CA LEU A 439 -3.18 10.54 29.73
C LEU A 439 -2.08 11.50 30.20
N GLN A 440 -1.06 10.93 30.83
CA GLN A 440 0.26 11.55 31.02
C GLN A 440 1.30 10.95 30.06
N THR A 441 0.90 9.99 29.22
CA THR A 441 1.82 9.30 28.32
C THR A 441 2.32 10.24 27.24
N VAL A 442 3.64 10.29 27.08
CA VAL A 442 4.28 10.91 25.93
C VAL A 442 4.77 9.80 25.02
N GLU A 443 4.30 9.81 23.78
CA GLU A 443 4.81 8.94 22.73
C GLU A 443 5.74 9.75 21.82
N GLN A 444 6.80 9.11 21.35
CA GLN A 444 7.80 9.68 20.46
C GLN A 444 7.83 8.85 19.20
N TYR A 445 7.68 9.51 18.06
CA TYR A 445 7.75 8.91 16.74
C TYR A 445 9.07 9.27 16.08
N ASP A 446 9.76 8.22 15.65
CA ASP A 446 10.95 8.30 14.83
C ASP A 446 10.52 8.18 13.38
N VAL A 447 10.48 9.32 12.68
CA VAL A 447 10.04 9.41 11.27
C VAL A 447 10.92 8.57 10.36
N LEU A 448 12.22 8.47 10.67
CA LEU A 448 13.17 7.78 9.83
C LEU A 448 13.08 6.26 9.96
N GLU A 449 12.84 5.76 11.18
CA GLU A 449 12.65 4.32 11.44
C GLU A 449 11.19 3.86 11.27
N ASP A 450 10.26 4.80 11.10
CA ASP A 450 8.82 4.60 11.12
C ASP A 450 8.34 3.83 12.38
N THR A 451 8.87 4.19 13.55
CA THR A 451 8.56 3.50 14.82
C THR A 451 8.15 4.46 15.94
N TRP A 452 7.25 3.98 16.80
CA TRP A 452 6.79 4.69 18.00
C TRP A 452 7.39 4.08 19.27
N ARG A 453 7.80 4.94 20.20
CA ARG A 453 8.25 4.54 21.55
C ARG A 453 7.60 5.42 22.62
N SER A 454 7.28 4.85 23.77
CA SER A 454 6.85 5.64 24.94
C SER A 454 8.07 6.24 25.62
N THR A 455 7.98 7.51 26.00
CA THR A 455 9.05 8.23 26.73
C THR A 455 8.56 8.68 28.11
N THR A 456 9.11 9.78 28.63
CA THR A 456 8.77 10.39 29.92
C THR A 456 7.27 10.67 30.07
N GLN A 457 6.83 10.89 31.30
CA GLN A 457 5.44 11.24 31.57
C GLN A 457 5.28 12.75 31.71
N PHE A 458 4.21 13.28 31.12
CA PHE A 458 3.81 14.67 31.32
C PHE A 458 3.39 14.87 32.79
N PRO A 459 3.84 15.93 33.48
CA PRO A 459 3.74 16.05 34.94
C PRO A 459 2.30 16.16 35.46
N VAL A 460 1.33 16.42 34.58
CA VAL A 460 -0.06 16.76 34.95
C VAL A 460 -1.07 15.96 34.15
N LEU A 461 -2.18 15.57 34.78
CA LEU A 461 -3.35 15.02 34.08
C LEU A 461 -4.16 16.17 33.44
N ALA A 462 -3.71 16.64 32.29
CA ALA A 462 -4.36 17.70 31.52
C ALA A 462 -5.62 17.22 30.80
N SER A 463 -6.58 18.11 30.59
CA SER A 463 -7.81 17.81 29.84
C SER A 463 -7.68 18.11 28.35
N SER A 464 -7.04 19.22 27.99
CA SER A 464 -6.65 19.52 26.62
C SER A 464 -5.25 20.11 26.65
N LEU A 465 -4.47 19.81 25.62
CA LEU A 465 -3.09 20.25 25.49
C LEU A 465 -2.90 20.88 24.12
N TYR A 466 -2.12 21.95 24.08
CA TYR A 466 -1.50 22.44 22.87
C TYR A 466 0.01 22.40 23.06
N ALA A 467 0.75 21.85 22.10
CA ALA A 467 2.19 21.75 22.15
C ALA A 467 2.80 22.51 20.97
N VAL A 468 3.86 23.27 21.20
CA VAL A 468 4.59 24.03 20.18
C VAL A 468 6.08 24.00 20.44
N GLU A 469 6.86 23.97 19.37
CA GLU A 469 8.29 24.23 19.41
C GLU A 469 8.50 25.73 19.23
N MET A 470 9.08 26.40 20.22
CA MET A 470 9.37 27.83 20.15
C MET A 470 10.81 28.07 20.59
N PHE A 471 11.63 28.67 19.73
CA PHE A 471 13.05 28.97 20.00
C PHE A 471 13.85 27.74 20.43
N GLY A 472 13.62 26.59 19.77
CA GLY A 472 14.28 25.32 20.09
C GLY A 472 13.86 24.71 21.43
N LYS A 473 12.75 25.18 22.02
CA LYS A 473 12.18 24.65 23.26
C LYS A 473 10.79 24.10 23.00
N LEU A 474 10.54 22.89 23.50
CA LEU A 474 9.21 22.30 23.48
C LEU A 474 8.38 22.88 24.63
N VAL A 475 7.30 23.59 24.29
CA VAL A 475 6.39 24.21 25.25
C VAL A 475 4.98 23.64 25.10
N CYS A 476 4.40 23.21 26.22
CA CYS A 476 3.04 22.69 26.32
C CYS A 476 2.16 23.62 27.14
N PHE A 477 1.05 24.07 26.55
CA PHE A 477 -0.01 24.81 27.23
C PHE A 477 -1.13 23.85 27.63
N THR A 478 -1.60 23.96 28.87
CA THR A 478 -2.73 23.20 29.40
C THR A 478 -3.68 24.10 30.17
N SER A 479 -4.98 23.82 30.07
CA SER A 479 -6.00 24.43 30.94
C SER A 479 -6.45 23.45 32.03
N TYR A 480 -6.45 23.90 33.28
CA TYR A 480 -7.15 23.19 34.36
C TYR A 480 -8.63 23.51 34.31
N SER A 481 -9.48 22.61 34.82
CA SER A 481 -10.94 22.81 34.93
C SER A 481 -11.35 24.05 35.74
N THR A 482 -10.39 24.71 36.40
CA THR A 482 -10.55 25.94 37.20
C THR A 482 -10.31 27.22 36.40
N GLY A 483 -10.10 27.15 35.08
CA GLY A 483 -9.92 28.34 34.23
C GLY A 483 -8.53 28.95 34.28
N PHE A 484 -7.54 28.34 34.94
CA PHE A 484 -6.15 28.75 34.89
C PHE A 484 -5.39 28.00 33.79
N ILE A 485 -4.63 28.74 32.98
CA ILE A 485 -3.70 28.19 31.99
C ILE A 485 -2.32 28.02 32.63
N ALA A 486 -1.64 26.92 32.31
CA ALA A 486 -0.25 26.70 32.68
C ALA A 486 0.57 26.33 31.44
N ALA A 487 1.80 26.82 31.39
CA ALA A 487 2.80 26.50 30.39
C ALA A 487 3.90 25.64 31.03
N PHE A 488 4.30 24.58 30.33
CA PHE A 488 5.38 23.69 30.71
C PHE A 488 6.41 23.60 29.60
N GLU A 489 7.68 23.83 29.92
CA GLU A 489 8.81 23.65 29.04
C GLU A 489 9.44 22.28 29.30
N PHE A 490 9.83 21.57 28.24
CA PHE A 490 10.60 20.34 28.35
C PHE A 490 12.09 20.62 28.22
N ASP A 491 12.88 20.15 29.19
CA ASP A 491 14.34 20.10 29.13
C ASP A 491 14.75 18.73 28.55
N PRO A 492 15.27 18.68 27.30
CA PRO A 492 15.65 17.44 26.65
C PRO A 492 16.91 16.80 27.25
N ILE A 493 17.79 17.58 27.91
CA ILE A 493 19.03 17.08 28.52
C ILE A 493 18.69 16.39 29.84
N GLN A 494 17.83 17.00 30.66
CA GLN A 494 17.43 16.44 31.95
C GLN A 494 16.24 15.48 31.86
N LEU A 495 15.58 15.41 30.70
CA LEU A 495 14.33 14.67 30.47
C LEU A 495 13.24 15.03 31.49
N LYS A 496 13.11 16.33 31.80
CA LYS A 496 12.21 16.86 32.83
C LYS A 496 11.39 18.03 32.31
N TRP A 497 10.19 18.16 32.88
CA TRP A 497 9.29 19.28 32.61
C TRP A 497 9.43 20.36 33.69
N ARG A 498 9.54 21.62 33.28
CA ARG A 498 9.59 22.82 34.14
C ARG A 498 8.37 23.70 33.88
N ASN A 499 7.75 24.25 34.92
CA ASN A 499 6.67 25.21 34.75
C ASN A 499 7.27 26.58 34.36
N CYS A 500 6.85 27.12 33.22
CA CYS A 500 7.30 28.41 32.67
C CYS A 500 6.15 29.41 32.51
N SER A 501 5.03 29.21 33.20
CA SER A 501 3.82 30.04 33.04
C SER A 501 4.04 31.53 33.29
N THR A 502 4.99 31.90 34.14
CA THR A 502 5.33 33.30 34.47
C THR A 502 6.19 33.99 33.42
N GLU A 503 6.79 33.24 32.49
CA GLU A 503 7.67 33.76 31.45
C GLU A 503 6.89 34.28 30.23
N PHE A 504 5.58 33.97 30.13
CA PHE A 504 4.72 34.40 29.02
C PHE A 504 3.89 35.64 29.37
N PRO A 505 3.70 36.58 28.42
CA PRO A 505 2.84 37.74 28.61
C PRO A 505 1.36 37.36 28.86
N GLU A 506 0.72 38.04 29.81
CA GLU A 506 -0.68 37.77 30.20
C GLU A 506 -1.67 37.90 29.04
N SER A 507 -1.41 38.82 28.09
CA SER A 507 -2.22 39.00 26.89
C SER A 507 -2.26 37.76 26.00
N VAL A 508 -1.13 37.06 25.84
CA VAL A 508 -1.02 35.83 25.04
C VAL A 508 -1.72 34.68 25.75
N LEU A 509 -1.46 34.52 27.06
CA LEU A 509 -2.07 33.48 27.88
C LEU A 509 -3.60 33.59 27.90
N LYS A 510 -4.15 34.82 27.93
CA LYS A 510 -5.59 35.07 27.87
C LYS A 510 -6.19 34.64 26.53
N THR A 511 -5.54 34.91 25.41
CA THR A 511 -6.02 34.48 24.10
C THR A 511 -5.94 32.96 23.92
N ILE A 512 -4.87 32.32 24.40
CA ILE A 512 -4.79 30.85 24.40
C ILE A 512 -5.88 30.24 25.32
N GLN A 513 -6.19 30.88 26.45
CA GLN A 513 -7.30 30.47 27.32
C GLN A 513 -8.66 30.53 26.60
N GLU A 514 -8.87 31.50 25.70
CA GLU A 514 -10.07 31.57 24.85
C GLU A 514 -10.09 30.41 23.83
N CYS A 515 -8.95 30.01 23.25
CA CYS A 515 -8.87 28.84 22.37
C CYS A 515 -9.33 27.55 23.06
N PHE A 516 -8.97 27.35 24.34
CA PHE A 516 -9.44 26.19 25.10
C PHE A 516 -10.96 26.16 25.32
N LYS A 517 -11.63 27.32 25.34
CA LYS A 517 -13.09 27.41 25.54
C LYS A 517 -13.86 27.17 24.25
N GLU A 518 -13.38 27.74 23.16
CA GLU A 518 -14.08 27.77 21.86
C GLU A 518 -13.54 26.72 20.88
N THR A 519 -12.69 25.79 21.34
CA THR A 519 -12.07 24.72 20.54
C THR A 519 -11.30 25.22 19.32
N GLY A 520 -10.42 26.19 19.57
CA GLY A 520 -9.50 26.74 18.57
C GLY A 520 -8.26 25.87 18.34
N ALA A 521 -7.31 26.42 17.59
CA ALA A 521 -6.03 25.79 17.31
C ALA A 521 -4.90 26.82 17.43
N LEU A 522 -3.68 26.34 17.65
CA LEU A 522 -2.49 27.19 17.70
C LEU A 522 -1.33 26.51 16.97
N CYS A 523 -0.47 27.33 16.38
CA CYS A 523 0.79 26.88 15.80
C CYS A 523 1.81 28.02 15.80
N TYR A 524 3.09 27.67 15.79
CA TYR A 524 4.18 28.61 15.74
C TYR A 524 4.93 28.48 14.41
N CYS A 525 5.31 29.62 13.84
CA CYS A 525 6.20 29.68 12.67
C CYS A 525 7.58 30.18 13.12
N GLU A 526 8.59 29.31 13.02
CA GLU A 526 9.96 29.62 13.43
C GLU A 526 10.57 30.73 12.57
N GLU A 527 10.40 30.66 11.25
CA GLU A 527 10.98 31.62 10.29
C GLU A 527 10.50 33.06 10.49
N SER A 528 9.23 33.25 10.84
CA SER A 528 8.64 34.57 11.09
C SER A 528 8.58 34.94 12.57
N SER A 529 9.03 34.03 13.45
CA SER A 529 8.90 34.13 14.92
C SER A 529 7.49 34.54 15.37
N THR A 530 6.47 33.96 14.73
CA THR A 530 5.07 34.36 14.91
C THR A 530 4.25 33.18 15.43
N LEU A 531 3.58 33.40 16.56
CA LEU A 531 2.58 32.49 17.11
C LEU A 531 1.20 32.83 16.54
N TYR A 532 0.61 31.89 15.80
CA TYR A 532 -0.75 32.00 15.29
C TYR A 532 -1.71 31.32 16.25
N VAL A 533 -2.72 32.06 16.65
CA VAL A 533 -3.78 31.60 17.56
C VAL A 533 -5.12 31.82 16.86
N LEU A 534 -5.79 30.73 16.49
CA LEU A 534 -7.05 30.77 15.75
C LEU A 534 -8.20 30.45 16.70
N CYS A 535 -9.08 31.44 16.91
CA CYS A 535 -10.31 31.29 17.69
C CYS A 535 -11.35 32.34 17.29
N ASN A 536 -12.64 32.07 17.51
CA ASN A 536 -13.74 33.01 17.26
C ASN A 536 -13.76 33.62 15.84
N ASN A 537 -13.47 32.80 14.83
CA ASN A 537 -13.39 33.22 13.43
C ASN A 537 -12.30 34.28 13.13
N ASN A 538 -11.38 34.50 14.07
CA ASN A 538 -10.23 35.37 13.94
C ASN A 538 -8.94 34.55 14.00
N THR A 539 -7.93 35.01 13.26
CA THR A 539 -6.55 34.58 13.35
C THR A 539 -5.77 35.71 14.02
N TYR A 540 -5.27 35.45 15.23
CA TYR A 540 -4.39 36.37 15.94
C TYR A 540 -2.94 35.94 15.70
N ALA A 541 -2.13 36.82 15.13
CA ALA A 541 -0.71 36.60 14.89
C ALA A 541 0.11 37.46 15.86
N TYR A 542 0.81 36.79 16.79
CA TYR A 542 1.67 37.42 17.79
C TYR A 542 3.13 37.21 17.40
N ARG A 543 3.86 38.28 17.08
CA ARG A 543 5.31 38.20 16.95
C ARG A 543 5.94 38.09 18.33
N ILE A 544 6.45 36.91 18.64
CA ILE A 544 7.10 36.63 19.92
C ILE A 544 8.58 36.98 19.76
N VAL A 545 9.13 37.75 20.69
CA VAL A 545 10.56 38.06 20.79
C VAL A 545 11.07 37.44 22.09
N CYS A 546 12.21 36.74 22.04
CA CYS A 546 12.84 36.14 23.20
C CYS A 546 14.17 36.85 23.46
N ASP A 547 14.24 37.63 24.54
CA ASP A 547 15.44 38.33 24.96
C ASP A 547 15.91 37.77 26.31
N ASN A 548 17.09 37.14 26.35
CA ASN A 548 17.67 36.54 27.57
C ASN A 548 16.76 35.52 28.31
N GLY A 549 15.82 34.89 27.60
CA GLY A 549 14.91 33.89 28.16
C GLY A 549 13.53 34.44 28.57
N ASP A 550 13.33 35.76 28.52
CA ASP A 550 12.02 36.37 28.74
C ASP A 550 11.28 36.56 27.41
N PHE A 551 10.01 36.12 27.34
CA PHE A 551 9.18 36.26 26.14
C PHE A 551 8.43 37.59 26.17
N SER A 552 8.57 38.39 25.10
CA SER A 552 7.81 39.63 24.90
C SER A 552 7.01 39.59 23.59
N VAL A 553 5.94 40.38 23.51
CA VAL A 553 5.14 40.53 22.29
C VAL A 553 5.58 41.80 21.58
N GLY A 554 6.05 41.67 20.34
CA GLY A 554 6.40 42.80 19.49
C GLY A 554 5.17 43.35 18.76
N ALA A 555 4.94 42.87 17.54
CA ALA A 555 3.82 43.29 16.69
C ALA A 555 2.67 42.27 16.75
N THR A 556 1.42 42.77 16.78
CA THR A 556 0.21 41.94 16.73
C THR A 556 -0.61 42.28 15.49
N GLN A 557 -1.11 41.25 14.83
CA GLN A 557 -2.04 41.38 13.71
C GLN A 557 -3.26 40.49 13.96
N CYS A 558 -4.42 40.91 13.46
CA CYS A 558 -5.66 40.15 13.56
C CYS A 558 -6.47 40.29 12.28
N TRP A 559 -6.87 39.16 11.71
CA TRP A 559 -7.73 39.11 10.53
C TRP A 559 -8.70 37.92 10.63
N ARG A 560 -9.72 37.90 9.77
CA ARG A 560 -10.67 36.77 9.69
C ARG A 560 -10.16 35.72 8.72
N TYR A 561 -10.33 34.44 9.07
CA TYR A 561 -10.13 33.34 8.12
C TYR A 561 -11.47 32.99 7.44
N PRO A 562 -11.48 32.59 6.15
CA PRO A 562 -12.69 32.47 5.32
C PRO A 562 -13.44 31.15 5.51
N MET A 563 -13.21 30.42 6.59
CA MET A 563 -13.90 29.15 6.80
C MET A 563 -15.29 29.31 7.37
N ASN A 564 -16.05 28.21 7.37
CA ASN A 564 -17.33 28.17 8.03
C ASN A 564 -17.17 28.58 9.50
N PRO A 565 -17.92 29.59 9.99
CA PRO A 565 -17.93 29.97 11.40
C PRO A 565 -18.26 28.83 12.38
N SER A 566 -18.82 27.73 11.86
CA SER A 566 -19.21 26.54 12.63
C SER A 566 -18.13 25.46 12.71
N LEU A 567 -16.95 25.69 12.11
CA LEU A 567 -15.81 24.76 12.17
C LEU A 567 -15.12 24.85 13.52
N ALA A 568 -14.97 23.70 14.18
CA ALA A 568 -14.38 23.58 15.51
C ALA A 568 -13.40 22.40 15.56
N SER A 569 -12.51 22.37 16.56
CA SER A 569 -11.60 21.24 16.79
C SER A 569 -10.76 20.81 15.57
N PHE A 570 -10.42 21.78 14.72
CA PHE A 570 -9.48 21.65 13.61
C PHE A 570 -8.03 21.74 14.13
N ALA A 571 -7.07 21.33 13.31
CA ALA A 571 -5.65 21.52 13.59
C ALA A 571 -5.06 22.63 12.73
N THR A 572 -3.96 23.23 13.18
CA THR A 572 -3.23 24.26 12.44
C THR A 572 -1.75 23.97 12.45
N VAL A 573 -1.09 24.24 11.33
CA VAL A 573 0.36 24.06 11.18
C VAL A 573 0.90 25.09 10.20
N THR A 574 2.19 25.44 10.31
CA THR A 574 2.85 26.30 9.32
C THR A 574 3.88 25.51 8.52
N LEU A 575 3.92 25.74 7.22
CA LEU A 575 4.85 25.13 6.28
C LEU A 575 5.24 26.18 5.24
N ASP A 576 6.55 26.40 5.04
CA ASP A 576 7.10 27.39 4.10
C ASP A 576 6.46 28.79 4.21
N LYS A 577 6.22 29.25 5.44
CA LYS A 577 5.55 30.53 5.82
C LYS A 577 4.04 30.57 5.59
N ASP A 578 3.46 29.57 4.96
CA ASP A 578 2.02 29.47 4.78
C ASP A 578 1.36 28.80 5.99
N LEU A 579 0.14 29.25 6.29
CA LEU A 579 -0.66 28.72 7.40
C LEU A 579 -1.66 27.71 6.84
N TYR A 580 -1.62 26.49 7.37
CA TYR A 580 -2.54 25.42 7.02
C TYR A 580 -3.56 25.24 8.14
N VAL A 581 -4.81 25.07 7.76
CA VAL A 581 -5.91 24.70 8.64
C VAL A 581 -6.52 23.42 8.12
N ILE A 582 -6.63 22.44 8.99
CA ILE A 582 -6.80 21.04 8.61
C ILE A 582 -7.99 20.45 9.36
N GLY A 583 -8.92 19.85 8.62
CA GLY A 583 -10.02 19.05 9.13
C GLY A 583 -10.89 19.78 10.15
N GLY A 584 -11.38 19.02 11.14
CA GLY A 584 -12.20 19.52 12.23
C GLY A 584 -13.61 18.93 12.23
N GLU A 585 -14.49 19.51 13.04
CA GLU A 585 -15.91 19.19 13.05
C GLU A 585 -16.76 20.40 12.68
N GLU A 586 -17.71 20.17 11.78
CA GLU A 586 -18.72 21.14 11.41
C GLU A 586 -20.02 20.82 12.14
N ARG A 587 -20.53 21.79 12.89
CA ARG A 587 -21.79 21.65 13.62
C ARG A 587 -22.95 22.19 12.80
N LEU A 588 -23.66 21.29 12.11
CA LEU A 588 -24.87 21.63 11.35
C LEU A 588 -26.11 21.74 12.26
N SER A 589 -26.16 20.96 13.36
CA SER A 589 -27.21 21.04 14.37
C SER A 589 -26.69 20.58 15.75
N VAL A 590 -27.49 20.73 16.81
CA VAL A 590 -27.14 20.23 18.17
C VAL A 590 -26.90 18.70 18.16
N ARG A 591 -27.43 17.97 17.17
CA ARG A 591 -27.31 16.51 17.08
C ARG A 591 -26.44 16.04 15.90
N ASP A 592 -26.20 16.91 14.92
CA ASP A 592 -25.47 16.59 13.70
C ASP A 592 -24.12 17.32 13.70
N VAL A 593 -23.09 16.57 14.05
CA VAL A 593 -21.70 17.01 14.06
C VAL A 593 -20.92 16.08 13.12
N THR A 594 -20.45 16.61 12.01
CA THR A 594 -19.73 15.87 10.97
C THR A 594 -18.26 16.23 10.98
N GLN A 595 -17.37 15.24 10.92
CA GLN A 595 -15.95 15.50 10.76
C GLN A 595 -15.65 15.71 9.28
N VAL A 596 -14.77 16.66 9.01
CA VAL A 596 -14.33 17.02 7.65
C VAL A 596 -12.87 16.66 7.48
N ASN A 597 -12.46 16.47 6.23
CA ASN A 597 -11.08 16.20 5.82
C ASN A 597 -10.50 17.33 4.96
N ASP A 598 -11.21 18.45 4.81
CA ASP A 598 -10.77 19.58 4.02
C ASP A 598 -9.49 20.20 4.60
N VAL A 599 -8.64 20.67 3.70
CA VAL A 599 -7.36 21.29 4.04
C VAL A 599 -7.26 22.59 3.27
N MET A 600 -7.04 23.68 4.00
CA MET A 600 -6.97 25.02 3.44
C MET A 600 -5.60 25.62 3.76
N ARG A 601 -4.95 26.14 2.73
CA ARG A 601 -3.67 26.84 2.79
C ARG A 601 -3.91 28.34 2.68
N CYS A 602 -3.35 29.10 3.62
CA CYS A 602 -3.37 30.55 3.63
C CYS A 602 -1.98 31.08 3.31
N ASN A 603 -1.87 31.85 2.22
CA ASN A 603 -0.72 32.70 2.02
C ASN A 603 -0.83 33.89 2.98
N VAL A 604 0.01 33.90 4.01
CA VAL A 604 -0.08 34.87 5.11
C VAL A 604 0.23 36.30 4.64
N GLN A 605 1.01 36.47 3.57
CA GLN A 605 1.39 37.80 3.07
C GLN A 605 0.25 38.51 2.34
N CYS A 606 -0.53 37.79 1.53
CA CYS A 606 -1.65 38.34 0.76
C CYS A 606 -3.03 38.01 1.34
N HIS A 607 -3.10 37.21 2.41
CA HIS A 607 -4.33 36.71 3.05
C HIS A 607 -5.24 35.92 2.09
N GLU A 608 -4.63 35.27 1.09
CA GLU A 608 -5.33 34.45 0.10
C GLU A 608 -5.42 33.00 0.56
N TRP A 609 -6.61 32.41 0.45
CA TRP A 609 -6.88 31.04 0.87
C TRP A 609 -7.13 30.15 -0.33
N THR A 610 -6.44 29.03 -0.36
CA THR A 610 -6.53 28.02 -1.42
C THR A 610 -6.83 26.67 -0.81
N GLN A 611 -7.69 25.89 -1.47
CA GLN A 611 -7.95 24.51 -1.07
C GLN A 611 -6.85 23.61 -1.63
N VAL A 612 -6.28 22.75 -0.79
CA VAL A 612 -5.30 21.73 -1.20
C VAL A 612 -5.92 20.34 -1.08
N THR A 613 -5.19 19.30 -1.49
CA THR A 613 -5.74 17.93 -1.46
C THR A 613 -6.23 17.55 -0.06
N PRO A 614 -7.47 17.05 0.08
CA PRO A 614 -8.06 16.71 1.38
C PRO A 614 -7.41 15.46 1.98
N MET A 615 -7.43 15.36 3.32
CA MET A 615 -6.92 14.18 4.05
C MET A 615 -7.67 12.90 3.66
N LEU A 616 -7.07 11.74 3.92
CA LEU A 616 -7.65 10.42 3.65
C LEU A 616 -8.81 10.11 4.60
N GLU A 617 -8.65 10.43 5.89
CA GLU A 617 -9.67 10.18 6.93
C GLU A 617 -10.19 11.48 7.56
N PRO A 618 -11.51 11.79 7.45
CA PRO A 618 -12.11 12.92 8.17
C PRO A 618 -11.99 12.74 9.68
N ARG A 619 -11.51 13.76 10.38
CA ARG A 619 -11.17 13.70 11.80
C ARG A 619 -11.31 15.06 12.50
N ALA A 620 -11.52 15.03 13.82
CA ALA A 620 -11.55 16.21 14.70
C ALA A 620 -10.81 15.95 16.02
N SER A 621 -10.43 17.02 16.72
CA SER A 621 -9.63 16.99 17.97
C SER A 621 -8.35 16.15 17.85
N PHE A 622 -7.71 16.29 16.70
CA PHE A 622 -6.39 15.79 16.36
C PHE A 622 -5.39 16.95 16.41
N ASP A 623 -4.12 16.66 16.18
CA ASP A 623 -3.10 17.71 16.05
C ASP A 623 -2.23 17.47 14.80
N ALA A 624 -1.59 18.54 14.34
CA ALA A 624 -0.79 18.54 13.12
C ALA A 624 0.57 19.21 13.35
N VAL A 625 1.63 18.63 12.81
CA VAL A 625 3.00 19.14 12.95
C VAL A 625 3.71 19.20 11.61
N ASN A 626 4.58 20.19 11.45
CA ASN A 626 5.49 20.27 10.32
C ASN A 626 6.79 19.58 10.69
N PHE A 627 7.18 18.58 9.91
CA PHE A 627 8.47 17.91 10.04
C PHE A 627 9.07 17.73 8.66
N ASP A 628 10.27 18.27 8.45
CA ASP A 628 11.06 18.10 7.22
C ASP A 628 10.28 18.41 5.93
N GLY A 629 9.61 19.57 5.91
CA GLY A 629 8.85 20.02 4.74
C GLY A 629 7.53 19.28 4.50
N ARG A 630 7.10 18.42 5.42
CA ARG A 630 5.85 17.64 5.33
C ARG A 630 4.96 17.88 6.53
N ILE A 631 3.64 17.74 6.31
CA ILE A 631 2.66 17.88 7.39
C ILE A 631 2.23 16.50 7.88
N TYR A 632 2.43 16.23 9.16
CA TYR A 632 1.98 15.02 9.83
C TYR A 632 0.73 15.32 10.64
N VAL A 633 -0.34 14.58 10.35
CA VAL A 633 -1.62 14.64 11.05
C VAL A 633 -1.78 13.39 11.90
N VAL A 634 -1.93 13.58 13.20
CA VAL A 634 -1.86 12.49 14.18
C VAL A 634 -3.21 12.34 14.90
N GLY A 635 -3.74 11.12 14.98
CA GLY A 635 -4.85 10.77 15.89
C GLY A 635 -6.17 11.50 15.66
N GLY A 636 -6.90 11.77 16.75
CA GLY A 636 -8.22 12.41 16.73
C GLY A 636 -9.38 11.44 16.86
N PHE A 637 -10.57 11.86 16.45
CA PHE A 637 -11.73 10.97 16.37
C PHE A 637 -12.57 11.21 15.11
N ASN A 638 -13.33 10.18 14.72
CA ASN A 638 -14.33 10.29 13.66
C ASN A 638 -15.64 9.56 14.00
N SER A 639 -16.72 9.96 13.33
CA SER A 639 -18.09 9.48 13.57
C SER A 639 -18.55 8.37 12.61
N ARG A 640 -17.63 7.72 11.89
CA ARG A 640 -17.99 6.57 11.03
C ARG A 640 -18.61 5.46 11.89
N ARG A 641 -19.87 5.14 11.61
CA ARG A 641 -20.59 4.01 12.25
C ARG A 641 -19.83 2.72 11.97
N LEU A 642 -19.22 2.14 13.00
CA LEU A 642 -18.70 0.78 12.94
C LEU A 642 -19.88 -0.17 12.66
N ARG A 643 -19.89 -0.78 11.48
CA ARG A 643 -20.57 -2.06 11.29
C ARG A 643 -19.61 -3.09 11.85
N THR A 644 -20.01 -3.77 12.91
CA THR A 644 -19.32 -4.83 13.68
C THR A 644 -18.73 -4.40 15.02
N ALA A 645 -19.03 -5.24 16.01
CA ALA A 645 -18.62 -5.13 17.40
C ALA A 645 -17.16 -5.58 17.54
N GLU A 646 -16.22 -4.68 17.28
CA GLU A 646 -14.80 -4.90 17.60
C GLU A 646 -14.33 -3.79 18.54
N MET A 647 -14.74 -3.92 19.80
CA MET A 647 -14.19 -3.15 20.90
C MET A 647 -13.47 -4.14 21.82
N PHE A 648 -12.25 -4.51 21.42
CA PHE A 648 -11.35 -5.35 22.21
C PHE A 648 -10.25 -4.46 22.78
N SER A 649 -10.28 -4.20 24.09
CA SER A 649 -9.15 -3.57 24.80
C SER A 649 -8.19 -4.67 25.23
N SER A 650 -6.95 -4.63 24.73
CA SER A 650 -5.88 -5.55 25.12
C SER A 650 -5.38 -5.37 26.55
N VAL A 651 -5.86 -4.34 27.28
CA VAL A 651 -5.32 -3.97 28.59
C VAL A 651 -6.20 -4.44 29.77
N THR A 652 -7.50 -4.65 29.59
CA THR A 652 -8.41 -4.91 30.74
C THR A 652 -9.27 -6.16 30.64
N GLY A 653 -9.24 -6.91 29.53
CA GLY A 653 -9.92 -8.21 29.39
C GLY A 653 -11.45 -8.18 29.60
N LYS A 654 -12.09 -7.00 29.57
CA LYS A 654 -13.53 -6.85 29.79
C LYS A 654 -14.23 -6.30 28.55
N SER A 655 -15.22 -7.05 28.06
CA SER A 655 -16.17 -6.61 27.04
C SER A 655 -17.23 -5.70 27.70
N TYR A 656 -17.33 -4.46 27.26
CA TYR A 656 -18.46 -3.59 27.63
C TYR A 656 -19.56 -3.72 26.57
N SER A 657 -20.64 -4.40 26.91
CA SER A 657 -21.83 -4.48 26.07
C SER A 657 -22.84 -3.39 26.43
N ARG A 658 -23.42 -2.77 25.39
CA ARG A 658 -24.70 -2.02 25.36
C ARG A 658 -24.67 -0.56 25.84
N PHE A 659 -24.44 0.36 24.90
CA PHE A 659 -25.05 1.69 24.92
C PHE A 659 -25.49 2.08 23.50
N GLU A 660 -26.80 2.24 23.32
CA GLU A 660 -27.42 2.77 22.10
C GLU A 660 -27.18 4.29 22.04
N GLY A 661 -26.26 4.71 21.18
CA GLY A 661 -25.92 6.09 20.90
C GLY A 661 -24.52 6.13 20.29
N GLY A 662 -24.44 6.42 18.97
CA GLY A 662 -23.25 6.24 18.13
C GLY A 662 -21.92 6.54 18.83
N ALA A 663 -21.07 5.53 18.99
CA ALA A 663 -19.74 5.68 19.56
C ALA A 663 -18.83 6.33 18.51
N ARG A 664 -18.22 7.47 18.85
CA ARG A 664 -17.14 8.10 18.07
C ARG A 664 -15.89 7.22 18.18
N LYS A 665 -15.26 6.86 17.06
CA LYS A 665 -14.03 6.06 17.03
C LYS A 665 -12.85 6.99 17.24
N VAL A 666 -12.03 6.72 18.25
CA VAL A 666 -10.75 7.42 18.46
C VAL A 666 -9.69 6.76 17.57
N LEU A 667 -8.85 7.57 16.97
CA LEU A 667 -7.90 7.17 15.94
C LEU A 667 -6.48 7.06 16.53
N SER A 668 -5.75 6.05 16.06
CA SER A 668 -4.28 5.97 16.16
C SER A 668 -3.59 6.23 14.82
N SER A 669 -4.37 6.43 13.75
CA SER A 669 -3.86 6.64 12.40
C SER A 669 -3.08 7.95 12.30
N VAL A 670 -1.97 7.88 11.57
CA VAL A 670 -1.10 9.01 11.26
C VAL A 670 -1.06 9.14 9.75
N GLU A 671 -1.32 10.34 9.26
CA GLU A 671 -1.26 10.68 7.84
C GLU A 671 -0.16 11.70 7.60
N VAL A 672 0.57 11.57 6.50
CA VAL A 672 1.57 12.53 6.06
C VAL A 672 1.15 13.14 4.72
N TYR A 673 1.23 14.46 4.64
CA TYR A 673 1.02 15.23 3.42
C TYR A 673 2.36 15.64 2.84
N ASP A 674 2.55 15.31 1.57
CA ASP A 674 3.67 15.76 0.77
C ASP A 674 3.22 16.95 -0.11
N PRO A 675 3.75 18.17 0.13
CA PRO A 675 3.37 19.36 -0.64
C PRO A 675 3.88 19.34 -2.08
N TYR A 676 4.91 18.55 -2.40
CA TYR A 676 5.49 18.48 -3.75
C TYR A 676 4.61 17.66 -4.68
N THR A 677 4.04 16.57 -4.18
CA THR A 677 3.14 15.70 -4.95
C THR A 677 1.66 16.03 -4.73
N ASP A 678 1.33 16.86 -3.74
CA ASP A 678 -0.04 17.16 -3.28
C ASP A 678 -0.82 15.89 -2.95
N THR A 679 -0.19 14.97 -2.22
CA THR A 679 -0.79 13.68 -1.85
C THR A 679 -0.66 13.38 -0.37
N TRP A 680 -1.65 12.65 0.16
CA TRP A 680 -1.62 12.08 1.51
C TRP A 680 -1.29 10.59 1.49
N SER A 681 -0.53 10.13 2.48
CA SER A 681 -0.26 8.71 2.72
C SER A 681 -0.29 8.36 4.21
N PHE A 682 -0.53 7.09 4.54
CA PHE A 682 -0.48 6.62 5.93
C PHE A 682 0.93 6.21 6.32
N VAL A 683 1.31 6.51 7.56
CA VAL A 683 2.54 6.03 8.21
C VAL A 683 2.21 5.19 9.45
N GLN A 684 3.22 4.70 10.17
CA GLN A 684 3.00 3.83 11.32
C GLN A 684 2.03 4.47 12.35
N PRO A 685 0.98 3.74 12.77
CA PRO A 685 0.02 4.26 13.75
C PRO A 685 0.65 4.38 15.14
N MET A 686 0.15 5.34 15.92
CA MET A 686 0.50 5.49 17.34
C MET A 686 0.29 4.20 18.12
N LEU A 687 1.05 4.02 19.22
CA LEU A 687 0.89 2.87 20.12
C LEU A 687 -0.50 2.86 20.75
N GLN A 688 -1.06 4.04 20.99
CA GLN A 688 -2.37 4.22 21.60
C GLN A 688 -3.22 5.23 20.83
N SER A 689 -4.47 4.85 20.52
CA SER A 689 -5.46 5.78 19.95
C SER A 689 -5.81 6.88 20.95
N ARG A 690 -5.74 8.14 20.52
CA ARG A 690 -5.99 9.30 21.39
C ARG A 690 -6.56 10.50 20.64
N CYS A 691 -7.19 11.42 21.38
CA CYS A 691 -7.66 12.72 20.90
C CYS A 691 -7.46 13.81 21.98
N MET A 692 -7.57 15.10 21.59
CA MET A 692 -7.36 16.28 22.47
C MET A 692 -5.99 16.28 23.19
N PHE A 693 -4.96 15.85 22.46
CA PHE A 693 -3.56 15.88 22.90
C PHE A 693 -2.82 17.02 22.18
N GLY A 694 -1.59 17.32 22.62
CA GLY A 694 -0.68 18.19 21.86
C GLY A 694 0.37 17.35 21.13
N ALA A 695 0.66 17.70 19.89
CA ALA A 695 1.76 17.14 19.09
C ALA A 695 2.79 18.23 18.79
N VAL A 696 4.06 17.87 18.77
CA VAL A 696 5.16 18.83 18.55
C VAL A 696 6.38 18.12 18.01
N VAL A 697 7.14 18.81 17.16
CA VAL A 697 8.45 18.36 16.69
C VAL A 697 9.52 18.94 17.60
N HIS A 698 10.46 18.13 18.05
CA HIS A 698 11.60 18.61 18.83
C HIS A 698 12.83 17.75 18.62
#